data_AF-A0A0W0YJY0-F1
#
_entry.id   AF-A0A0W0YJY0-F1
#
_cell.length_a   1.000
_cell.length_b   1.000
_cell.length_c   1.000
_cell.angle_alpha   90.00
_cell.angle_beta   90.00
_cell.angle_gamma   90.00
#
_symmetry.space_group_name_H-M   'P 1'
#
loop_
_entity.id
_entity.type
_entity.pdbx_description
1 polymer ?
#
loop_
_entity_poly.entity_id
_entity_poly.type
_entity_poly.pdbx_seq_one_letter_code
_entity_poly.pdbx_strand_id
1 'polypeptide(L)'
;MTTLKQQQAQREYFEKITARAMQQALQKNPSSLLFDPQGRILIDVTISEQEQGLFKQGFGNTRVPSPITTVSLDVTQIKELNEAYERRYGLDKLNKEQLERLSTVRGSIIPLHQEFHFHLALAARTYTKVDPRRFPKEQMEIAHQEAMRRIQPLIEQAFADALRMAKEDGKINAVKLIQQLDKARNKISAEAHSILMEEVLKETGQRLSKEDLKKIEKKHLAEKTTASPNDLLHIDQSLEQTIWISGSENTAHERLRHQSEVYALADRQIVTLALKEEHQGRARLQIRTPSLDVKKNLSMDSAIDDVSVKLLALAEKYSIHSISENPLGRKAFTYNLHTTINHTLDDWFKDNKQSWGAQAILNGAHLYNKVQLESKEPKPFCFVQNLSVNGFGDSLGYGWNIGWNRLRNEATLMAEMAMLQNLVGPQDNLPEIQRVFEYYEQFLIHCKNRGANYFSRSPEGQLAIAQIKKIKAEWTQPDARIHEEDATPVEKAKKALKIIMANDLHHTHEYAKLVQSLSLFIEEASIAGCKSGNERAQAINGRVAILDHEASKPESIIFKAIAALAQANPSDVKKFASDLKRHLDDKYNNHLQTGLSLISDVDQGASAKVNAKAPWYKFWTKLNPNYAEESSLTHLSQKKSGNMQAHKGLTTAMAAAAGYPQSFGSYLGLGKLGMALGIITLPISLLVVSGIYLFSYKPYKETLITKAELRIKECEKIYLERIERNSQIIVASYEKANLQLHEPKGAAERGMSVKDQLVMDQEQEGEHPDTPLKSFAGLNEPLNVKAKDINHHMSQFTGVVAQIKIRQQKEDSEKIDYEGSSLKIKH
;
A
#
# COMPACT_ATOMS: atom_id res chain seq x y z
N MET A 1 21.33 13.50 -6.11
CA MET A 1 20.80 13.29 -7.45
C MET A 1 20.78 11.81 -7.79
N THR A 2 19.60 11.27 -8.11
CA THR A 2 19.52 10.11 -9.01
C THR A 2 20.19 10.55 -10.30
N THR A 3 21.46 10.20 -10.48
CA THR A 3 22.22 10.60 -11.66
C THR A 3 21.47 10.16 -12.91
N LEU A 4 21.67 10.83 -14.05
CA LEU A 4 21.13 10.37 -15.35
C LEU A 4 21.37 8.87 -15.56
N LYS A 5 22.55 8.37 -15.17
CA LYS A 5 22.89 6.94 -15.18
C LYS A 5 21.99 6.09 -14.28
N GLN A 6 21.70 6.56 -13.07
CA GLN A 6 20.77 5.86 -12.15
C GLN A 6 19.35 5.85 -12.71
N GLN A 7 18.86 6.95 -13.27
CA GLN A 7 17.53 7.01 -13.88
C GLN A 7 17.43 6.11 -15.11
N GLN A 8 18.49 6.06 -15.93
CA GLN A 8 18.58 5.15 -17.07
C GLN A 8 18.57 3.68 -16.62
N ALA A 9 19.32 3.32 -15.57
CA ALA A 9 19.28 1.98 -15.01
C ALA A 9 17.91 1.61 -14.41
N GLN A 10 17.21 2.56 -13.76
CA GLN A 10 15.83 2.36 -13.31
C GLN A 10 14.89 2.08 -14.49
N ARG A 11 15.02 2.84 -15.58
CA ARG A 11 14.24 2.65 -16.82
C ARG A 11 14.50 1.26 -17.41
N GLU A 12 15.75 0.89 -17.62
CA GLU A 12 16.11 -0.44 -18.15
C GLU A 12 15.58 -1.57 -17.26
N TYR A 13 15.68 -1.42 -15.94
CA TYR A 13 15.13 -2.37 -14.98
C TYR A 13 13.61 -2.53 -15.13
N PHE A 14 12.84 -1.42 -15.21
CA PHE A 14 11.39 -1.47 -15.37
C PHE A 14 10.97 -2.02 -16.74
N GLU A 15 11.69 -1.67 -17.81
CA GLU A 15 11.44 -2.17 -19.16
C GLU A 15 11.63 -3.69 -19.23
N LYS A 16 12.71 -4.22 -18.64
CA LYS A 16 12.93 -5.69 -18.59
C LYS A 16 11.85 -6.42 -17.82
N ILE A 17 11.47 -5.92 -16.64
CA ILE A 17 10.38 -6.52 -15.85
C ILE A 17 9.06 -6.47 -16.62
N THR A 18 8.77 -5.35 -17.27
CA THR A 18 7.56 -5.18 -18.10
C THR A 18 7.54 -6.15 -19.27
N ALA A 19 8.65 -6.29 -19.99
CA ALA A 19 8.77 -7.23 -21.11
C ALA A 19 8.55 -8.68 -20.66
N ARG A 20 9.11 -9.09 -19.51
CA ARG A 20 8.90 -10.42 -18.95
C ARG A 20 7.45 -10.64 -18.52
N ALA A 21 6.81 -9.65 -17.88
CA ALA A 21 5.40 -9.73 -17.52
C ALA A 21 4.51 -9.90 -18.77
N MET A 22 4.80 -9.13 -19.83
CA MET A 22 4.10 -9.24 -21.11
C MET A 22 4.31 -10.61 -21.76
N GLN A 23 5.55 -11.13 -21.78
CA GLN A 23 5.84 -12.46 -22.31
C GLN A 23 5.08 -13.56 -21.55
N GLN A 24 5.09 -13.51 -20.21
CA GLN A 24 4.34 -14.46 -19.38
C GLN A 24 2.82 -14.38 -19.62
N ALA A 25 2.28 -13.17 -19.85
CA ALA A 25 0.87 -12.99 -20.17
C ALA A 25 0.51 -13.58 -21.54
N LEU A 26 1.35 -13.36 -22.55
CA LEU A 26 1.14 -13.87 -23.92
C LEU A 26 1.32 -15.39 -24.04
N GLN A 27 2.12 -16.01 -23.17
CA GLN A 27 2.26 -17.47 -23.10
C GLN A 27 1.05 -18.16 -22.46
N LYS A 28 0.22 -17.43 -21.72
CA LYS A 28 -1.00 -17.95 -21.10
C LYS A 28 -2.16 -17.89 -22.09
N ASN A 29 -3.07 -18.85 -22.00
CA ASN A 29 -4.33 -18.77 -22.74
C ASN A 29 -5.10 -17.50 -22.29
N PRO A 30 -5.54 -16.61 -23.19
CA PRO A 30 -6.28 -15.40 -22.82
C PRO A 30 -7.50 -15.64 -21.92
N SER A 31 -8.17 -16.79 -22.05
CA SER A 31 -9.30 -17.19 -21.20
C SER A 31 -8.90 -17.46 -19.73
N SER A 32 -7.62 -17.77 -19.48
CA SER A 32 -7.07 -18.06 -18.16
C SER A 32 -6.56 -16.82 -17.41
N LEU A 33 -6.37 -15.71 -18.13
CA LEU A 33 -5.96 -14.44 -17.53
C LEU A 33 -7.09 -13.86 -16.70
N LEU A 34 -6.76 -13.14 -15.63
CA LEU A 34 -7.74 -12.53 -14.73
C LEU A 34 -7.69 -11.02 -14.94
N PHE A 35 -8.59 -10.54 -15.80
CA PHE A 35 -8.64 -9.12 -16.18
C PHE A 35 -9.38 -8.31 -15.12
N ASP A 36 -8.82 -7.17 -14.77
CA ASP A 36 -9.45 -6.14 -13.97
C ASP A 36 -10.39 -5.26 -14.81
N PRO A 37 -11.46 -4.66 -14.24
CA PRO A 37 -12.33 -3.71 -14.94
C PRO A 37 -11.64 -2.51 -15.61
N GLN A 38 -10.40 -2.19 -15.24
CA GLN A 38 -9.61 -1.15 -15.89
C GLN A 38 -8.84 -1.62 -17.13
N GLY A 39 -8.92 -2.90 -17.51
CA GLY A 39 -8.10 -3.46 -18.59
C GLY A 39 -6.67 -3.76 -18.14
N ARG A 40 -6.54 -4.32 -16.93
CA ARG A 40 -5.25 -4.67 -16.34
C ARG A 40 -5.18 -6.13 -15.95
N ILE A 41 -3.99 -6.69 -15.89
CA ILE A 41 -3.72 -8.02 -15.32
C ILE A 41 -2.56 -7.92 -14.32
N LEU A 42 -2.60 -8.73 -13.27
CA LEU A 42 -1.50 -8.86 -12.32
C LEU A 42 -0.61 -10.05 -12.72
N ILE A 43 0.69 -9.82 -12.85
CA ILE A 43 1.70 -10.83 -13.20
C ILE A 43 2.86 -10.72 -12.21
N ASP A 44 3.18 -11.81 -11.52
CA ASP A 44 4.34 -11.88 -10.64
C ASP A 44 5.60 -12.27 -11.43
N VAL A 45 6.61 -11.41 -11.38
CA VAL A 45 7.90 -11.61 -12.07
C VAL A 45 8.99 -11.86 -11.06
N THR A 46 9.60 -13.05 -11.11
CA THR A 46 10.79 -13.40 -10.33
C THR A 46 12.01 -12.68 -10.84
N ILE A 47 12.72 -12.00 -9.95
CA ILE A 47 13.89 -11.17 -10.27
C ILE A 47 15.15 -12.04 -10.42
N SER A 48 15.81 -11.92 -11.56
CA SER A 48 17.07 -12.57 -11.94
C SER A 48 18.28 -11.80 -11.41
N GLU A 49 19.46 -12.44 -11.40
CA GLU A 49 20.72 -11.78 -11.00
C GLU A 49 21.06 -10.55 -11.85
N GLN A 50 20.79 -10.60 -13.15
CA GLN A 50 21.00 -9.47 -14.05
C GLN A 50 20.13 -8.26 -13.65
N GLU A 51 18.85 -8.51 -13.34
CA GLU A 51 17.93 -7.46 -12.90
C GLU A 51 18.30 -6.94 -11.51
N GLN A 52 18.84 -7.78 -10.61
CA GLN A 52 19.41 -7.31 -9.35
C GLN A 52 20.61 -6.38 -9.57
N GLY A 53 21.44 -6.66 -10.58
CA GLY A 53 22.54 -5.78 -10.99
C GLY A 53 22.05 -4.41 -11.45
N LEU A 54 21.03 -4.37 -12.33
CA LEU A 54 20.40 -3.12 -12.77
C LEU A 54 19.73 -2.37 -11.62
N PHE A 55 19.08 -3.09 -10.70
CA PHE A 55 18.48 -2.49 -9.52
C PHE A 55 19.55 -1.78 -8.67
N LYS A 56 20.68 -2.43 -8.37
CA LYS A 56 21.76 -1.81 -7.60
C LYS A 56 22.31 -0.56 -8.30
N GLN A 57 22.41 -0.58 -9.63
CA GLN A 57 22.82 0.60 -10.41
C GLN A 57 21.79 1.73 -10.32
N GLY A 58 20.49 1.44 -10.42
CA GLY A 58 19.43 2.44 -10.40
C GLY A 58 19.04 2.96 -9.01
N PHE A 59 19.20 2.14 -7.97
CA PHE A 59 18.69 2.38 -6.62
C PHE A 59 19.80 2.46 -5.56
N GLY A 60 21.04 2.11 -5.90
CA GLY A 60 22.19 2.10 -5.00
C GLY A 60 22.40 0.76 -4.29
N ASN A 61 23.57 0.61 -3.68
CA ASN A 61 24.04 -0.66 -3.09
C ASN A 61 23.47 -0.96 -1.69
N THR A 62 22.85 0.01 -1.04
CA THR A 62 22.27 -0.13 0.31
C THR A 62 20.94 -0.89 0.31
N ARG A 63 20.43 -1.26 -0.87
CA ARG A 63 19.10 -1.81 -1.06
C ARG A 63 19.12 -3.01 -1.99
N VAL A 64 18.12 -3.86 -1.81
CA VAL A 64 17.92 -5.10 -2.58
C VAL A 64 16.47 -5.09 -3.05
N PRO A 65 16.18 -5.46 -4.31
CA PRO A 65 14.80 -5.58 -4.76
C PRO A 65 14.12 -6.73 -4.05
N SER A 66 12.79 -6.70 -3.99
CA SER A 66 12.05 -7.90 -3.59
C SER A 66 12.34 -9.04 -4.58
N PRO A 67 12.35 -10.32 -4.12
CA PRO A 67 12.56 -11.46 -5.02
C PRO A 67 11.53 -11.55 -6.15
N ILE A 68 10.34 -10.96 -5.92
CA ILE A 68 9.24 -10.89 -6.86
C ILE A 68 8.83 -9.41 -7.00
N THR A 69 8.61 -8.98 -8.23
CA THR A 69 7.85 -7.77 -8.55
C THR A 69 6.49 -8.16 -9.10
N THR A 70 5.42 -7.69 -8.46
CA THR A 70 4.05 -7.81 -8.96
C THR A 70 3.82 -6.70 -9.98
N VAL A 71 3.53 -7.06 -11.23
CA VAL A 71 3.32 -6.13 -12.34
C VAL A 71 1.83 -5.99 -12.61
N SER A 72 1.31 -4.78 -12.46
CA SER A 72 -0.02 -4.35 -12.91
C SER A 72 0.07 -3.88 -14.37
N LEU A 73 0.03 -4.85 -15.28
CA LEU A 73 0.18 -4.66 -16.72
C LEU A 73 -1.13 -4.13 -17.33
N ASP A 74 -1.05 -2.98 -18.00
CA ASP A 74 -2.14 -2.44 -18.83
C ASP A 74 -2.15 -3.19 -20.18
N VAL A 75 -3.25 -3.89 -20.46
CA VAL A 75 -3.36 -4.73 -21.66
C VAL A 75 -3.90 -3.99 -22.88
N THR A 76 -4.29 -2.72 -22.73
CA THR A 76 -5.03 -1.99 -23.77
C THR A 76 -4.19 -1.65 -25.01
N GLN A 77 -2.86 -1.75 -24.91
CA GLN A 77 -1.94 -1.61 -26.03
C GLN A 77 -1.50 -2.95 -26.63
N ILE A 78 -1.95 -4.08 -26.06
CA ILE A 78 -1.59 -5.43 -26.50
C ILE A 78 -2.81 -6.02 -27.20
N LYS A 79 -2.83 -6.00 -28.54
CA LYS A 79 -4.02 -6.28 -29.36
C LYS A 79 -4.79 -7.53 -28.93
N GLU A 80 -4.11 -8.67 -28.83
CA GLU A 80 -4.73 -9.96 -28.52
C GLU A 80 -5.36 -9.98 -27.11
N LEU A 81 -4.71 -9.31 -26.16
CA LEU A 81 -5.18 -9.22 -24.78
C LEU A 81 -6.30 -8.19 -24.63
N ASN A 82 -6.23 -7.06 -25.35
CA ASN A 82 -7.27 -6.03 -25.37
C ASN A 82 -8.58 -6.59 -25.94
N GLU A 83 -8.52 -7.31 -27.06
CA GLU A 83 -9.70 -7.95 -27.66
C GLU A 83 -10.35 -8.99 -26.71
N ALA A 84 -9.54 -9.71 -25.93
CA ALA A 84 -10.06 -10.65 -24.92
C ALA A 84 -10.70 -9.90 -23.74
N TYR A 85 -10.06 -8.84 -23.26
CA TYR A 85 -10.58 -7.96 -22.22
C TYR A 85 -11.91 -7.32 -22.61
N GLU A 86 -11.98 -6.70 -23.79
CA GLU A 86 -13.19 -6.02 -24.27
C GLU A 86 -14.38 -6.96 -24.38
N ARG A 87 -14.17 -8.18 -24.90
CA ARG A 87 -15.22 -9.21 -24.98
C ARG A 87 -15.72 -9.66 -23.61
N ARG A 88 -14.82 -9.88 -22.65
CA ARG A 88 -15.20 -10.36 -21.29
C ARG A 88 -15.98 -9.33 -20.51
N TYR A 89 -15.66 -8.05 -20.68
CA TYR A 89 -16.36 -6.95 -20.02
C TYR A 89 -17.50 -6.35 -20.85
N GLY A 90 -17.78 -6.91 -22.04
CA GLY A 90 -18.87 -6.46 -22.93
C GLY A 90 -18.66 -5.04 -23.49
N LEU A 91 -17.41 -4.61 -23.59
CA LEU A 91 -17.02 -3.30 -24.13
C LEU A 91 -17.09 -3.29 -25.66
N ASP A 92 -16.89 -4.44 -26.30
CA ASP A 92 -17.08 -4.68 -27.73
C ASP A 92 -18.51 -4.37 -28.22
N LYS A 93 -19.48 -4.33 -27.30
CA LYS A 93 -20.89 -3.99 -27.56
C LYS A 93 -21.21 -2.51 -27.40
N LEU A 94 -20.23 -1.69 -27.05
CA LEU A 94 -20.40 -0.25 -26.88
C LEU A 94 -20.11 0.49 -28.19
N ASN A 95 -20.82 1.59 -28.40
CA ASN A 95 -20.49 2.47 -29.53
C ASN A 95 -19.23 3.31 -29.22
N LYS A 96 -18.69 3.98 -30.24
CA LYS A 96 -17.46 4.77 -30.12
C LYS A 96 -17.54 5.86 -29.05
N GLU A 97 -18.64 6.60 -28.97
CA GLU A 97 -18.83 7.67 -27.97
C GLU A 97 -18.83 7.11 -26.53
N GLN A 98 -19.48 5.96 -26.33
CA GLN A 98 -19.52 5.27 -25.05
C GLN A 98 -18.13 4.76 -24.62
N LEU A 99 -17.38 4.17 -25.56
CA LEU A 99 -16.01 3.70 -25.32
C LEU A 99 -15.07 4.85 -24.98
N GLU A 100 -15.13 5.94 -25.75
CA GLU A 100 -14.32 7.14 -25.51
C GLU A 100 -14.61 7.72 -24.12
N ARG A 101 -15.89 7.82 -23.75
CA ARG A 101 -16.28 8.30 -22.42
C ARG A 101 -15.75 7.41 -21.29
N LEU A 102 -15.80 6.09 -21.44
CA LEU A 102 -15.21 5.17 -20.45
C LEU A 102 -13.69 5.28 -20.41
N SER A 103 -13.04 5.40 -21.56
CA SER A 103 -11.58 5.54 -21.66
C SER A 103 -11.08 6.76 -20.88
N THR A 104 -11.78 7.90 -20.97
CA THR A 104 -11.41 9.14 -20.25
C THR A 104 -11.46 9.03 -18.72
N VAL A 105 -12.20 8.06 -18.18
CA VAL A 105 -12.36 7.86 -16.73
C VAL A 105 -11.81 6.51 -16.25
N ARG A 106 -11.11 5.78 -17.13
CA ARG A 106 -10.64 4.42 -16.87
C ARG A 106 -9.78 4.35 -15.60
N GLY A 107 -8.92 5.34 -15.40
CA GLY A 107 -8.10 5.48 -14.21
C GLY A 107 -8.87 5.77 -12.91
N SER A 108 -10.20 5.92 -12.94
CA SER A 108 -11.07 6.05 -11.75
C SER A 108 -12.08 4.92 -11.61
N ILE A 109 -12.19 4.02 -12.61
CA ILE A 109 -12.97 2.80 -12.47
C ILE A 109 -12.36 1.98 -11.34
N ILE A 110 -13.20 1.43 -10.46
CA ILE A 110 -12.75 0.64 -9.31
C ILE A 110 -12.12 -0.67 -9.81
N PRO A 111 -10.84 -0.94 -9.49
CA PRO A 111 -10.15 -2.14 -9.94
C PRO A 111 -10.48 -3.32 -9.03
N LEU A 112 -11.73 -3.82 -9.12
CA LEU A 112 -12.24 -4.86 -8.22
C LEU A 112 -11.35 -6.12 -8.21
N HIS A 113 -10.76 -6.52 -9.34
CA HIS A 113 -9.90 -7.69 -9.37
C HIS A 113 -8.63 -7.46 -8.57
N GLN A 114 -7.96 -6.31 -8.80
CA GLN A 114 -6.74 -5.98 -8.07
C GLN A 114 -7.00 -5.81 -6.56
N GLU A 115 -8.10 -5.16 -6.19
CA GLU A 115 -8.50 -5.02 -4.78
C GLU A 115 -8.75 -6.38 -4.11
N PHE A 116 -9.51 -7.28 -4.75
CA PHE A 116 -9.76 -8.61 -4.19
C PHE A 116 -8.51 -9.49 -4.16
N HIS A 117 -7.61 -9.33 -5.14
CA HIS A 117 -6.32 -10.02 -5.14
C HIS A 117 -5.55 -9.70 -3.85
N PHE A 118 -5.32 -8.41 -3.54
CA PHE A 118 -4.58 -8.03 -2.34
C PHE A 118 -5.37 -8.31 -1.04
N HIS A 119 -6.70 -8.14 -1.05
CA HIS A 119 -7.55 -8.46 0.10
C HIS A 119 -7.45 -9.92 0.53
N LEU A 120 -7.55 -10.84 -0.44
CA LEU A 120 -7.46 -12.27 -0.15
C LEU A 120 -6.02 -12.73 0.08
N ALA A 121 -5.03 -12.07 -0.52
CA ALA A 121 -3.62 -12.31 -0.20
C ALA A 121 -3.32 -11.97 1.27
N LEU A 122 -3.86 -10.85 1.78
CA LEU A 122 -3.77 -10.50 3.20
C LEU A 122 -4.43 -11.56 4.09
N ALA A 123 -5.65 -12.00 3.72
CA ALA A 123 -6.33 -13.06 4.45
C ALA A 123 -5.44 -14.32 4.48
N ALA A 124 -4.96 -14.80 3.33
CA ALA A 124 -4.11 -15.98 3.22
C ALA A 124 -2.82 -15.87 4.05
N ARG A 125 -2.12 -14.73 3.98
CA ARG A 125 -0.94 -14.47 4.81
C ARG A 125 -1.26 -14.44 6.31
N THR A 126 -2.46 -13.98 6.68
CA THR A 126 -2.94 -14.02 8.07
C THR A 126 -3.12 -15.47 8.55
N TYR A 127 -3.63 -16.39 7.71
CA TYR A 127 -3.66 -17.82 8.04
C TYR A 127 -2.25 -18.36 8.32
N THR A 128 -1.28 -18.08 7.44
CA THR A 128 0.12 -18.50 7.63
C THR A 128 0.75 -17.92 8.91
N LYS A 129 0.45 -16.65 9.26
CA LYS A 129 0.95 -16.03 10.50
C LYS A 129 0.31 -16.59 11.76
N VAL A 130 -0.90 -17.15 11.67
CA VAL A 130 -1.53 -17.86 12.80
C VAL A 130 -0.77 -19.13 13.11
N ASP A 131 -0.53 -19.96 12.10
CA ASP A 131 0.18 -21.23 12.23
C ASP A 131 0.78 -21.66 10.87
N PRO A 132 2.08 -21.46 10.65
CA PRO A 132 2.72 -21.78 9.38
C PRO A 132 2.83 -23.28 9.11
N ARG A 133 2.61 -24.14 10.12
CA ARG A 133 2.61 -25.60 9.94
C ARG A 133 1.26 -26.09 9.41
N ARG A 134 0.16 -25.54 9.93
CA ARG A 134 -1.20 -25.84 9.43
C ARG A 134 -1.52 -25.13 8.11
N PHE A 135 -0.95 -23.95 7.90
CA PHE A 135 -1.18 -23.12 6.72
C PHE A 135 0.15 -22.73 6.04
N PRO A 136 0.87 -23.68 5.42
CA PRO A 136 2.12 -23.42 4.73
C PRO A 136 1.97 -22.37 3.63
N LYS A 137 2.97 -21.48 3.49
CA LYS A 137 2.94 -20.35 2.55
C LYS A 137 2.59 -20.78 1.12
N GLU A 138 3.24 -21.83 0.62
CA GLU A 138 3.06 -22.33 -0.75
C GLU A 138 1.62 -22.81 -1.01
N GLN A 139 1.03 -23.55 -0.07
CA GLN A 139 -0.36 -24.00 -0.17
C GLN A 139 -1.35 -22.83 -0.09
N MET A 140 -1.03 -21.82 0.71
CA MET A 140 -1.84 -20.60 0.82
C MET A 140 -1.76 -19.74 -0.44
N GLU A 141 -0.62 -19.72 -1.13
CA GLU A 141 -0.48 -19.06 -2.44
C GLU A 141 -1.30 -19.76 -3.52
N ILE A 142 -1.32 -21.10 -3.56
CA ILE A 142 -2.17 -21.88 -4.47
C ILE A 142 -3.66 -21.61 -4.18
N ALA A 143 -4.07 -21.70 -2.91
CA ALA A 143 -5.44 -21.44 -2.50
C ALA A 143 -5.90 -20.02 -2.85
N HIS A 144 -5.01 -19.03 -2.70
CA HIS A 144 -5.28 -17.65 -3.11
C HIS A 144 -5.46 -17.52 -4.62
N GLN A 145 -4.58 -18.11 -5.42
CA GLN A 145 -4.68 -18.05 -6.89
C GLN A 145 -5.98 -18.70 -7.39
N GLU A 146 -6.33 -19.89 -6.89
CA GLU A 146 -7.57 -20.58 -7.27
C GLU A 146 -8.83 -19.83 -6.80
N ALA A 147 -8.78 -19.22 -5.61
CA ALA A 147 -9.87 -18.35 -5.15
C ALA A 147 -10.08 -17.17 -6.10
N MET A 148 -9.00 -16.53 -6.56
CA MET A 148 -9.09 -15.43 -7.53
C MET A 148 -9.67 -15.86 -8.88
N ARG A 149 -9.36 -17.08 -9.35
CA ARG A 149 -9.99 -17.63 -10.56
C ARG A 149 -11.51 -17.79 -10.39
N ARG A 150 -11.95 -18.30 -9.23
CA ARG A 150 -13.38 -18.48 -8.91
C ARG A 150 -14.13 -17.15 -8.70
N ILE A 151 -13.44 -16.10 -8.27
CA ILE A 151 -14.04 -14.77 -8.04
C ILE A 151 -14.16 -13.97 -9.34
N GLN A 152 -13.30 -14.21 -10.34
CA GLN A 152 -13.27 -13.46 -11.59
C GLN A 152 -14.65 -13.34 -12.28
N PRO A 153 -15.46 -14.41 -12.42
CA PRO A 153 -16.80 -14.29 -13.01
C PRO A 153 -17.75 -13.38 -12.21
N LEU A 154 -17.62 -13.33 -10.88
CA LEU A 154 -18.41 -12.43 -10.02
C LEU A 154 -18.08 -10.97 -10.29
N ILE A 155 -16.81 -10.66 -10.55
CA ILE A 155 -16.34 -9.32 -10.88
C ILE A 155 -16.83 -8.90 -12.27
N GLU A 156 -16.71 -9.77 -13.27
CA GLU A 156 -17.19 -9.54 -14.63
C GLU A 156 -18.69 -9.26 -14.64
N GLN A 157 -19.46 -10.10 -13.93
CA GLN A 157 -20.90 -9.91 -13.80
C GLN A 157 -21.23 -8.60 -13.08
N ALA A 158 -20.51 -8.26 -12.01
CA ALA A 158 -20.71 -7.01 -11.30
C ALA A 158 -20.43 -5.78 -12.18
N PHE A 159 -19.41 -5.84 -13.03
CA PHE A 159 -19.14 -4.78 -13.99
C PHE A 159 -20.21 -4.69 -15.07
N ALA A 160 -20.63 -5.81 -15.65
CA ALA A 160 -21.69 -5.84 -16.65
C ALA A 160 -23.00 -5.25 -16.10
N ASP A 161 -23.37 -5.59 -14.86
CA ASP A 161 -24.52 -5.02 -14.18
C ASP A 161 -24.37 -3.53 -13.88
N ALA A 162 -23.18 -3.12 -13.42
CA ALA A 162 -22.89 -1.71 -13.17
C ALA A 162 -22.98 -0.88 -14.47
N LEU A 163 -22.43 -1.39 -15.57
CA LEU A 163 -22.48 -0.78 -16.90
C LEU A 163 -23.92 -0.67 -17.41
N ARG A 164 -24.71 -1.74 -17.26
CA ARG A 164 -26.15 -1.71 -17.60
C ARG A 164 -26.91 -0.66 -16.81
N MET A 165 -26.67 -0.56 -15.50
CA MET A 165 -27.33 0.44 -14.64
C MET A 165 -26.86 1.87 -14.91
N ALA A 166 -25.64 2.04 -15.42
CA ALA A 166 -25.05 3.33 -15.76
C ALA A 166 -25.51 3.88 -17.11
N LYS A 167 -26.14 3.06 -17.96
CA LYS A 167 -26.70 3.51 -19.24
C LYS A 167 -27.99 4.31 -19.00
N GLU A 168 -27.98 5.58 -19.39
CA GLU A 168 -29.08 6.55 -19.29
C GLU A 168 -29.18 7.27 -20.64
N ASP A 169 -30.34 7.23 -21.30
CA ASP A 169 -30.59 7.88 -22.61
C ASP A 169 -29.54 7.55 -23.68
N GLY A 170 -29.07 6.29 -23.72
CA GLY A 170 -28.03 5.85 -24.66
C GLY A 170 -26.60 6.28 -24.30
N LYS A 171 -26.41 7.04 -23.21
CA LYS A 171 -25.09 7.51 -22.72
C LYS A 171 -24.68 6.78 -21.45
N ILE A 172 -23.37 6.69 -21.19
CA ILE A 172 -22.85 6.09 -19.96
C ILE A 172 -22.61 7.15 -18.90
N ASN A 173 -23.24 7.01 -17.74
CA ASN A 173 -22.97 7.80 -16.55
C ASN A 173 -21.83 7.17 -15.73
N ALA A 174 -20.60 7.66 -15.95
CA ALA A 174 -19.39 7.15 -15.29
C ALA A 174 -19.45 7.19 -13.75
N VAL A 175 -20.02 8.25 -13.18
CA VAL A 175 -20.20 8.38 -11.73
C VAL A 175 -21.10 7.25 -11.21
N LYS A 176 -22.21 6.98 -11.90
CA LYS A 176 -23.14 5.91 -11.52
C LYS A 176 -22.49 4.53 -11.67
N LEU A 177 -21.71 4.29 -12.73
CA LEU A 177 -20.93 3.06 -12.91
C LEU A 177 -20.05 2.81 -11.67
N ILE A 178 -19.22 3.79 -11.30
CA ILE A 178 -18.28 3.67 -10.19
C ILE A 178 -19.01 3.45 -8.85
N GLN A 179 -20.14 4.14 -8.62
CA GLN A 179 -20.95 3.92 -7.42
C GLN A 179 -21.54 2.51 -7.35
N GLN A 180 -21.89 1.90 -8.48
CA GLN A 180 -22.37 0.51 -8.51
C GLN A 180 -21.23 -0.48 -8.27
N LEU A 181 -20.02 -0.22 -8.77
CA LEU A 181 -18.83 -1.03 -8.47
C LEU A 181 -18.46 -0.96 -6.97
N ASP A 182 -18.54 0.20 -6.33
CA ASP A 182 -18.34 0.33 -4.87
C ASP A 182 -19.38 -0.49 -4.09
N LYS A 183 -20.65 -0.53 -4.54
CA LYS A 183 -21.66 -1.43 -3.96
C LYS A 183 -21.33 -2.90 -4.17
N ALA A 184 -20.78 -3.25 -5.34
CA ALA A 184 -20.39 -4.62 -5.67
C ALA A 184 -19.28 -5.16 -4.74
N ARG A 185 -18.33 -4.32 -4.29
CA ARG A 185 -17.32 -4.70 -3.27
C ARG A 185 -17.97 -5.43 -2.08
N ASN A 186 -19.03 -4.85 -1.53
CA ASN A 186 -19.69 -5.41 -0.36
C ASN A 186 -20.46 -6.70 -0.67
N LYS A 187 -20.99 -6.84 -1.89
CA LYS A 187 -21.69 -8.05 -2.34
C LYS A 187 -20.71 -9.22 -2.55
N ILE A 188 -19.58 -8.95 -3.18
CA ILE A 188 -18.58 -9.96 -3.53
C ILE A 188 -17.78 -10.38 -2.30
N SER A 189 -17.49 -9.47 -1.36
CA SER A 189 -16.57 -9.73 -0.25
C SER A 189 -16.94 -10.93 0.63
N ALA A 190 -18.22 -11.17 0.90
CA ALA A 190 -18.62 -12.32 1.74
C ALA A 190 -18.36 -13.65 1.02
N GLU A 191 -18.73 -13.71 -0.26
CA GLU A 191 -18.53 -14.91 -1.07
C GLU A 191 -17.05 -15.15 -1.35
N ALA A 192 -16.26 -14.09 -1.59
CA ALA A 192 -14.82 -14.17 -1.78
C ALA A 192 -14.10 -14.83 -0.59
N HIS A 193 -14.51 -14.49 0.65
CA HIS A 193 -13.93 -15.12 1.85
C HIS A 193 -14.36 -16.58 2.01
N SER A 194 -15.59 -16.92 1.61
CA SER A 194 -16.02 -18.33 1.60
C SER A 194 -15.25 -19.15 0.56
N ILE A 195 -15.10 -18.62 -0.65
CA ILE A 195 -14.30 -19.24 -1.71
C ILE A 195 -12.86 -19.46 -1.23
N LEU A 196 -12.22 -18.45 -0.62
CA LEU A 196 -10.87 -18.61 -0.09
C LEU A 196 -10.81 -19.69 1.00
N MET A 197 -11.77 -19.71 1.93
CA MET A 197 -11.83 -20.74 2.97
C MET A 197 -11.94 -22.15 2.37
N GLU A 198 -12.79 -22.33 1.36
CA GLU A 198 -12.95 -23.59 0.64
C GLU A 198 -11.63 -24.02 -0.03
N GLU A 199 -10.94 -23.12 -0.73
CA GLU A 199 -9.65 -23.45 -1.37
C GLU A 199 -8.56 -23.74 -0.33
N VAL A 200 -8.53 -23.02 0.80
CA VAL A 200 -7.63 -23.34 1.92
C VAL A 200 -7.90 -24.74 2.46
N LEU A 201 -9.17 -25.13 2.61
CA LEU A 201 -9.54 -26.45 3.08
C LEU A 201 -9.12 -27.55 2.09
N LYS A 202 -9.30 -27.33 0.79
CA LYS A 202 -8.89 -28.25 -0.27
C LYS A 202 -7.37 -28.42 -0.39
N GLU A 203 -6.60 -27.38 -0.10
CA GLU A 203 -5.13 -27.43 -0.14
C GLU A 203 -4.52 -27.95 1.17
N THR A 204 -5.07 -27.57 2.32
CA THR A 204 -4.43 -27.82 3.64
C THR A 204 -5.15 -28.88 4.47
N GLY A 205 -6.43 -29.14 4.22
CA GLY A 205 -7.30 -29.92 5.10
C GLY A 205 -7.61 -29.25 6.44
N GLN A 206 -7.25 -27.98 6.61
CA GLN A 206 -7.34 -27.25 7.88
C GLN A 206 -8.17 -25.98 7.73
N ARG A 207 -8.89 -25.60 8.80
CA ARG A 207 -9.57 -24.30 8.92
C ARG A 207 -9.21 -23.59 10.21
N LEU A 208 -9.51 -22.29 10.26
CA LEU A 208 -9.38 -21.52 11.50
C LEU A 208 -10.39 -22.00 12.53
N SER A 209 -9.92 -22.19 13.76
CA SER A 209 -10.74 -22.38 14.96
C SER A 209 -11.23 -21.04 15.52
N LYS A 210 -12.13 -21.08 16.52
CA LYS A 210 -12.50 -19.88 17.28
C LYS A 210 -11.30 -19.29 18.02
N GLU A 211 -10.38 -20.13 18.47
CA GLU A 211 -9.16 -19.77 19.19
C GLU A 211 -8.19 -19.04 18.26
N ASP A 212 -8.08 -19.50 17.01
CA ASP A 212 -7.29 -18.84 15.97
C ASP A 212 -7.83 -17.43 15.68
N LEU A 213 -9.15 -17.28 15.54
CA LEU A 213 -9.79 -15.98 15.29
C LEU A 213 -9.59 -15.02 16.47
N LYS A 214 -9.73 -15.52 17.71
CA LYS A 214 -9.40 -14.74 18.93
C LYS A 214 -7.92 -14.32 18.94
N LYS A 215 -7.01 -15.19 18.47
CA LYS A 215 -5.56 -14.88 18.37
C LYS A 215 -5.32 -13.79 17.33
N ILE A 216 -5.96 -13.86 16.16
CA ILE A 216 -5.89 -12.82 15.13
C ILE A 216 -6.35 -11.46 15.69
N GLU A 217 -7.52 -11.42 16.32
CA GLU A 217 -8.11 -10.20 16.87
C GLU A 217 -7.26 -9.62 18.02
N LYS A 218 -6.94 -10.43 19.04
CA LYS A 218 -6.20 -9.95 20.22
C LYS A 218 -4.78 -9.51 19.91
N LYS A 219 -4.13 -10.13 18.91
CA LYS A 219 -2.74 -9.80 18.53
C LYS A 219 -2.67 -8.80 17.37
N HIS A 220 -3.81 -8.35 16.85
CA HIS A 220 -3.88 -7.49 15.68
C HIS A 220 -3.06 -8.04 14.49
N LEU A 221 -3.07 -9.36 14.28
CA LEU A 221 -2.18 -10.01 13.28
C LEU A 221 -2.43 -9.48 11.88
N ALA A 222 -3.70 -9.33 11.50
CA ALA A 222 -4.08 -8.77 10.22
C ALA A 222 -3.57 -7.33 10.03
N GLU A 223 -3.63 -6.50 11.08
CA GLU A 223 -3.19 -5.11 11.00
C GLU A 223 -1.68 -4.99 10.84
N LYS A 224 -0.92 -5.99 11.30
CA LYS A 224 0.55 -6.05 11.25
C LYS A 224 1.09 -6.82 10.05
N THR A 225 0.21 -7.41 9.23
CA THR A 225 0.60 -8.20 8.07
C THR A 225 0.30 -7.40 6.82
N THR A 226 1.29 -7.20 5.95
CA THR A 226 1.05 -6.62 4.62
C THR A 226 0.34 -7.62 3.72
N ALA A 227 -0.49 -7.13 2.80
CA ALA A 227 -1.13 -7.96 1.79
C ALA A 227 -0.10 -8.56 0.82
N SER A 228 0.90 -7.77 0.47
CA SER A 228 2.06 -8.24 -0.29
C SER A 228 3.33 -7.51 0.15
N PRO A 229 4.44 -8.25 0.35
CA PRO A 229 5.75 -7.66 0.57
C PRO A 229 6.49 -7.36 -0.74
N ASN A 230 5.93 -7.74 -1.89
CA ASN A 230 6.58 -7.60 -3.19
C ASN A 230 6.76 -6.13 -3.57
N ASP A 231 7.76 -5.89 -4.41
CA ASP A 231 7.79 -4.66 -5.21
C ASP A 231 6.59 -4.65 -6.15
N LEU A 232 6.09 -3.47 -6.49
CA LEU A 232 4.94 -3.30 -7.36
C LEU A 232 5.32 -2.38 -8.52
N LEU A 233 5.03 -2.82 -9.74
CA LEU A 233 5.20 -2.03 -10.96
C LEU A 233 3.84 -1.81 -11.64
N HIS A 234 3.39 -0.57 -11.75
CA HIS A 234 2.11 -0.20 -12.35
C HIS A 234 2.34 0.59 -13.63
N ILE A 235 1.86 0.06 -14.75
CA ILE A 235 2.01 0.68 -16.08
C ILE A 235 0.70 1.35 -16.43
N ASP A 236 0.65 2.68 -16.57
CA ASP A 236 -0.56 3.43 -16.84
C ASP A 236 -0.46 4.15 -18.19
N GLN A 237 -1.16 3.63 -19.19
CA GLN A 237 -1.20 4.23 -20.52
C GLN A 237 -2.00 5.55 -20.54
N SER A 238 -2.94 5.75 -19.61
CA SER A 238 -3.74 6.98 -19.56
C SER A 238 -2.94 8.19 -19.06
N LEU A 239 -1.99 7.94 -18.15
CA LEU A 239 -1.02 8.94 -17.68
C LEU A 239 0.35 8.81 -18.38
N GLU A 240 0.48 7.94 -19.38
CA GLU A 240 1.75 7.65 -20.08
C GLU A 240 2.94 7.43 -19.10
N GLN A 241 2.70 6.72 -18.00
CA GLN A 241 3.66 6.58 -16.90
C GLN A 241 3.78 5.14 -16.41
N THR A 242 4.94 4.83 -15.86
CA THR A 242 5.17 3.66 -15.03
C THR A 242 5.51 4.11 -13.61
N ILE A 243 4.78 3.57 -12.64
CA ILE A 243 4.99 3.82 -11.22
C ILE A 243 5.49 2.56 -10.56
N TRP A 244 6.68 2.62 -9.98
CA TRP A 244 7.22 1.57 -9.14
C TRP A 244 7.08 1.96 -7.67
N ILE A 245 6.65 1.01 -6.84
CA ILE A 245 6.50 1.14 -5.40
C ILE A 245 7.27 0.00 -4.74
N SER A 246 8.20 0.35 -3.85
CA SER A 246 8.98 -0.66 -3.16
C SER A 246 8.12 -1.49 -2.19
N GLY A 247 8.48 -2.77 -2.06
CA GLY A 247 7.93 -3.73 -1.14
C GLY A 247 8.21 -3.42 0.33
N SER A 248 7.40 -3.98 1.22
CA SER A 248 7.63 -3.92 2.67
C SER A 248 6.89 -5.07 3.36
N GLU A 249 7.55 -5.74 4.30
CA GLU A 249 6.94 -6.74 5.18
C GLU A 249 6.13 -6.08 6.33
N ASN A 250 6.44 -4.82 6.65
CA ASN A 250 5.83 -4.09 7.75
C ASN A 250 4.64 -3.27 7.25
N THR A 251 3.60 -3.15 8.07
CA THR A 251 2.45 -2.30 7.74
C THR A 251 2.57 -0.91 8.35
N ALA A 252 1.83 0.06 7.80
CA ALA A 252 1.73 1.39 8.42
C ALA A 252 1.10 1.40 9.82
N HIS A 253 0.41 0.32 10.22
CA HIS A 253 -0.19 0.19 11.55
C HIS A 253 0.82 -0.34 12.58
N GLU A 254 1.87 -1.04 12.15
CA GLU A 254 2.96 -1.49 13.00
C GLU A 254 4.04 -0.41 13.17
N ARG A 255 3.80 0.52 14.08
CA ARG A 255 4.75 1.57 14.45
C ARG A 255 5.57 1.15 15.67
N LEU A 256 6.75 0.60 15.41
CA LEU A 256 7.70 0.19 16.45
C LEU A 256 8.80 1.25 16.65
N ARG A 257 9.40 1.23 17.84
CA ARG A 257 10.64 1.95 18.11
C ARG A 257 11.73 1.35 17.22
N HIS A 258 12.58 2.20 16.66
CA HIS A 258 13.72 1.74 15.89
C HIS A 258 14.72 1.03 16.81
N GLN A 259 15.13 -0.17 16.41
CA GLN A 259 16.19 -0.95 17.04
C GLN A 259 17.24 -1.23 15.95
N SER A 260 18.52 -1.09 16.28
CA SER A 260 19.63 -1.28 15.34
C SER A 260 19.63 -2.67 14.67
N GLU A 261 19.08 -3.66 15.36
CA GLU A 261 19.02 -5.06 14.91
C GLU A 261 17.74 -5.38 14.11
N VAL A 262 16.70 -4.54 14.18
CA VAL A 262 15.40 -4.80 13.54
C VAL A 262 14.87 -3.53 12.88
N TYR A 263 14.96 -3.48 11.55
CA TYR A 263 14.36 -2.41 10.75
C TYR A 263 12.83 -2.64 10.62
N ALA A 264 12.06 -1.94 11.43
CA ALA A 264 10.61 -2.11 11.55
C ALA A 264 9.77 -1.00 10.88
N LEU A 265 10.38 -0.11 10.09
CA LEU A 265 9.62 0.95 9.43
C LEU A 265 8.95 0.43 8.16
N ALA A 266 7.67 0.76 7.97
CA ALA A 266 6.90 0.46 6.77
C ALA A 266 7.09 1.54 5.68
N ASP A 267 8.35 1.80 5.34
CA ASP A 267 8.73 2.77 4.32
C ASP A 267 8.63 2.16 2.92
N ARG A 268 8.25 2.99 1.95
CA ARG A 268 8.16 2.60 0.54
C ARG A 268 8.70 3.71 -0.33
N GLN A 269 9.71 3.44 -1.17
CA GLN A 269 10.07 4.37 -2.22
C GLN A 269 9.04 4.31 -3.34
N ILE A 270 8.73 5.48 -3.90
CA ILE A 270 7.93 5.66 -5.10
C ILE A 270 8.85 6.21 -6.19
N VAL A 271 8.86 5.56 -7.35
CA VAL A 271 9.54 6.05 -8.56
C VAL A 271 8.51 6.16 -9.67
N THR A 272 8.45 7.32 -10.32
CA THR A 272 7.56 7.58 -11.46
C THR A 272 8.43 7.88 -12.67
N LEU A 273 8.32 7.07 -13.72
CA LEU A 273 8.97 7.29 -15.01
C LEU A 273 7.91 7.48 -16.08
N ALA A 274 8.17 8.38 -17.03
CA ALA A 274 7.34 8.48 -18.23
C ALA A 274 7.63 7.29 -19.15
N LEU A 275 6.59 6.74 -19.79
CA LEU A 275 6.74 5.65 -20.76
C LEU A 275 7.61 6.08 -21.95
N LYS A 276 7.50 7.34 -22.34
CA LYS A 276 8.34 7.98 -23.36
C LYS A 276 9.42 8.82 -22.71
N GLU A 277 10.66 8.70 -23.16
CA GLU A 277 11.81 9.37 -22.54
C GLU A 277 11.73 10.90 -22.70
N GLU A 278 11.23 11.38 -23.83
CA GLU A 278 11.02 12.81 -24.08
C GLU A 278 10.00 13.46 -23.14
N HIS A 279 9.13 12.66 -22.51
CA HIS A 279 8.14 13.12 -21.53
C HIS A 279 8.66 13.01 -20.09
N GLN A 280 9.89 12.56 -19.89
CA GLN A 280 10.45 12.32 -18.56
C GLN A 280 10.65 13.62 -17.79
N GLY A 281 9.95 13.74 -16.65
CA GLY A 281 10.19 14.79 -15.68
C GLY A 281 11.49 14.60 -14.88
N ARG A 282 11.83 15.61 -14.06
CA ARG A 282 13.00 15.56 -13.16
C ARG A 282 12.92 14.35 -12.22
N ALA A 283 14.02 13.60 -12.12
CA ALA A 283 14.14 12.53 -11.13
C ALA A 283 14.10 13.09 -9.70
N ARG A 284 13.35 12.42 -8.82
CA ARG A 284 13.26 12.75 -7.40
C ARG A 284 13.23 11.49 -6.54
N LEU A 285 13.71 11.62 -5.31
CA LEU A 285 13.60 10.59 -4.29
C LEU A 285 12.34 10.83 -3.47
N GLN A 286 11.33 9.98 -3.64
CA GLN A 286 10.06 10.09 -2.94
C GLN A 286 9.85 8.86 -2.07
N ILE A 287 9.74 9.05 -0.76
CA ILE A 287 9.58 7.97 0.22
C ILE A 287 8.27 8.20 0.96
N ARG A 288 7.42 7.18 1.00
CA ARG A 288 6.23 7.14 1.86
C ARG A 288 6.59 6.40 3.14
N THR A 289 6.17 6.94 4.29
CA THR A 289 6.27 6.30 5.60
C THR A 289 4.95 6.41 6.35
N PRO A 290 4.66 5.54 7.33
CA PRO A 290 3.75 5.93 8.39
C PRO A 290 4.32 7.13 9.16
N SER A 291 3.49 7.84 9.90
CA SER A 291 3.97 8.88 10.84
C SER A 291 5.07 8.30 11.73
N LEU A 292 6.23 8.96 11.79
CA LEU A 292 7.44 8.39 12.42
C LEU A 292 7.29 8.23 13.94
N ASP A 293 6.37 8.96 14.55
CA ASP A 293 6.11 8.94 15.98
C ASP A 293 5.54 7.59 16.48
N VAL A 294 6.06 7.14 17.61
CA VAL A 294 5.56 5.96 18.34
C VAL A 294 4.87 6.45 19.62
N LYS A 295 3.56 6.21 19.70
CA LYS A 295 2.71 6.78 20.78
C LYS A 295 2.60 5.90 22.02
N LYS A 296 2.77 4.59 21.88
CA LYS A 296 2.49 3.62 22.94
C LYS A 296 3.72 3.47 23.84
N ASN A 297 3.53 3.68 25.15
CA ASN A 297 4.50 3.39 26.22
C ASN A 297 5.86 4.11 26.09
N LEU A 298 5.90 5.30 25.51
CA LEU A 298 7.12 6.12 25.41
C LEU A 298 6.91 7.48 26.06
N SER A 299 7.96 7.97 26.73
CA SER A 299 8.06 9.37 27.12
C SER A 299 8.27 10.25 25.88
N MET A 300 8.02 11.55 25.99
CA MET A 300 8.26 12.48 24.89
C MET A 300 9.73 12.46 24.44
N ASP A 301 10.68 12.47 25.38
CA ASP A 301 12.11 12.43 25.06
C ASP A 301 12.49 11.17 24.27
N SER A 302 12.02 10.00 24.70
CA SER A 302 12.31 8.76 23.97
C SER A 302 11.65 8.72 22.59
N ALA A 303 10.53 9.42 22.39
CA ALA A 303 9.90 9.54 21.09
C ALA A 303 10.64 10.52 20.17
N ILE A 304 11.19 11.61 20.72
CA ILE A 304 12.05 12.56 20.00
C ILE A 304 13.32 11.84 19.51
N ASP A 305 13.99 11.10 20.40
CA ASP A 305 15.17 10.31 20.07
C ASP A 305 14.87 9.28 18.97
N ASP A 306 13.75 8.55 19.10
CA ASP A 306 13.32 7.55 18.11
C ASP A 306 13.06 8.16 16.73
N VAL A 307 12.40 9.33 16.66
CA VAL A 307 12.20 10.02 15.38
C VAL A 307 13.54 10.43 14.76
N SER A 308 14.45 11.00 15.55
CA SER A 308 15.78 11.41 15.08
C SER A 308 16.55 10.22 14.47
N VAL A 309 16.56 9.08 15.17
CA VAL A 309 17.20 7.84 14.68
C VAL A 309 16.53 7.32 13.41
N LYS A 310 15.20 7.35 13.32
CA LYS A 310 14.48 6.94 12.11
C LYS A 310 14.80 7.82 10.90
N LEU A 311 14.92 9.14 11.11
CA LEU A 311 15.33 10.07 10.05
C LEU A 311 16.74 9.73 9.54
N LEU A 312 17.68 9.43 10.44
CA LEU A 312 19.02 8.99 10.06
C LEU A 312 18.98 7.66 9.29
N ALA A 313 18.26 6.66 9.79
CA ALA A 313 18.15 5.36 9.13
C ALA A 313 17.53 5.46 7.73
N LEU A 314 16.54 6.35 7.53
CA LEU A 314 15.98 6.66 6.21
C LEU A 314 17.00 7.36 5.31
N ALA A 315 17.72 8.35 5.84
CA ALA A 315 18.75 9.07 5.09
C ALA A 315 19.89 8.15 4.61
N GLU A 316 20.25 7.16 5.40
CA GLU A 316 21.24 6.14 5.06
C GLU A 316 20.69 5.10 4.08
N LYS A 317 19.54 4.47 4.39
CA LYS A 317 18.92 3.44 3.54
C LYS A 317 18.75 3.92 2.10
N TYR A 318 18.31 5.16 1.92
CA TYR A 318 18.04 5.75 0.61
C TYR A 318 19.15 6.64 0.06
N SER A 319 20.31 6.69 0.71
CA SER A 319 21.44 7.51 0.28
C SER A 319 21.08 8.98 0.01
N ILE A 320 20.26 9.57 0.90
CA ILE A 320 19.77 10.97 0.77
C ILE A 320 20.94 11.96 0.76
N HIS A 321 22.09 11.61 1.36
CA HIS A 321 23.31 12.42 1.32
C HIS A 321 23.81 12.76 -0.10
N SER A 322 23.39 12.00 -1.11
CA SER A 322 23.74 12.24 -2.51
C SER A 322 22.97 13.39 -3.16
N ILE A 323 21.97 14.01 -2.49
CA ILE A 323 21.21 15.14 -3.06
C ILE A 323 22.09 16.35 -3.38
N SER A 324 21.66 17.13 -4.37
CA SER A 324 22.35 18.34 -4.77
C SER A 324 22.21 19.45 -3.72
N GLU A 325 23.22 20.32 -3.68
CA GLU A 325 23.10 21.59 -2.98
C GLU A 325 22.14 22.51 -3.72
N ASN A 326 21.33 23.25 -2.96
CA ASN A 326 20.57 24.36 -3.52
C ASN A 326 21.50 25.58 -3.76
N PRO A 327 21.00 26.68 -4.34
CA PRO A 327 21.79 27.91 -4.55
C PRO A 327 22.46 28.51 -3.30
N LEU A 328 22.09 28.09 -2.09
CA LEU A 328 22.72 28.50 -0.83
C LEU A 328 23.92 27.61 -0.44
N GLY A 329 24.30 26.63 -1.27
CA GLY A 329 25.29 25.60 -0.91
C GLY A 329 24.78 24.59 0.12
N ARG A 330 23.44 24.49 0.29
CA ARG A 330 22.81 23.72 1.36
C ARG A 330 22.13 22.46 0.85
N LYS A 331 22.34 21.34 1.55
CA LYS A 331 21.61 20.07 1.35
C LYS A 331 20.56 19.88 2.43
N ALA A 332 19.32 19.63 2.03
CA ALA A 332 18.24 19.24 2.93
C ALA A 332 17.15 18.46 2.19
N PHE A 333 16.41 17.62 2.92
CA PHE A 333 15.21 16.94 2.45
C PHE A 333 13.99 17.38 3.29
N THR A 334 12.80 17.26 2.72
CA THR A 334 11.55 17.65 3.40
C THR A 334 10.85 16.41 3.97
N TYR A 335 10.48 16.45 5.26
CA TYR A 335 9.49 15.56 5.84
C TYR A 335 8.10 16.20 5.77
N ASN A 336 7.32 15.78 4.77
CA ASN A 336 5.94 16.22 4.54
C ASN A 336 4.98 15.47 5.48
N LEU A 337 4.64 16.12 6.60
CA LEU A 337 3.75 15.56 7.60
C LEU A 337 2.30 15.97 7.33
N HIS A 338 1.50 15.04 6.83
CA HIS A 338 0.10 15.27 6.47
C HIS A 338 -0.88 15.20 7.66
N THR A 339 -0.36 15.19 8.90
CA THR A 339 -1.12 15.04 10.14
C THR A 339 -1.65 16.40 10.63
N THR A 340 -2.79 16.39 11.31
CA THR A 340 -3.43 17.58 11.90
C THR A 340 -2.68 18.05 13.15
N ILE A 341 -2.69 19.35 13.41
CA ILE A 341 -2.17 19.97 14.65
C ILE A 341 -3.36 20.40 15.52
N ASN A 342 -3.24 20.32 16.85
CA ASN A 342 -4.21 20.82 17.83
C ASN A 342 -5.65 20.30 17.62
N HIS A 343 -5.81 18.99 17.38
CA HIS A 343 -7.12 18.39 17.18
C HIS A 343 -7.80 18.04 18.52
N THR A 344 -8.37 19.04 19.19
CA THR A 344 -8.95 18.98 20.56
C THR A 344 -9.83 17.77 20.83
N LEU A 345 -10.72 17.41 19.92
CA LEU A 345 -11.66 16.30 20.12
C LEU A 345 -10.99 14.91 20.04
N ASP A 346 -9.92 14.75 19.25
CA ASP A 346 -9.21 13.45 19.20
C ASP A 346 -8.14 13.35 20.30
N ASP A 347 -7.57 14.49 20.73
CA ASP A 347 -6.54 14.50 21.77
C ASP A 347 -7.14 14.32 23.18
N TRP A 348 -8.42 14.66 23.40
CA TRP A 348 -9.12 14.43 24.67
C TRP A 348 -9.80 13.06 24.78
N PHE A 349 -10.31 12.49 23.67
CA PHE A 349 -11.22 11.33 23.72
C PHE A 349 -10.73 10.07 23.01
N LYS A 350 -9.52 10.06 22.42
CA LYS A 350 -8.97 8.88 21.73
C LYS A 350 -7.47 8.72 21.99
N ASP A 351 -6.96 7.49 21.86
CA ASP A 351 -5.51 7.17 21.82
C ASP A 351 -4.76 7.80 20.62
N ASN A 352 -5.39 8.73 19.91
CA ASN A 352 -4.92 9.26 18.64
C ASN A 352 -3.89 10.40 18.78
N LYS A 353 -3.71 11.02 19.94
CA LYS A 353 -2.64 12.00 20.30
C LYS A 353 -1.88 12.62 19.10
N GLN A 354 -2.54 13.36 18.21
CA GLN A 354 -1.94 13.79 16.93
C GLN A 354 -0.99 14.97 17.15
N SER A 355 -1.39 15.91 18.02
CA SER A 355 -0.56 17.03 18.42
C SER A 355 0.72 16.56 19.14
N TRP A 356 0.61 15.54 19.99
CA TRP A 356 1.76 14.90 20.64
C TRP A 356 2.73 14.29 19.62
N GLY A 357 2.21 13.60 18.59
CA GLY A 357 3.04 13.02 17.53
C GLY A 357 3.74 14.08 16.68
N ALA A 358 3.02 15.14 16.31
CA ALA A 358 3.61 16.28 15.59
C ALA A 358 4.71 16.97 16.42
N GLN A 359 4.49 17.12 17.74
CA GLN A 359 5.50 17.65 18.65
C GLN A 359 6.76 16.76 18.68
N ALA A 360 6.61 15.45 18.82
CA ALA A 360 7.73 14.50 18.80
C ALA A 360 8.49 14.57 17.46
N ILE A 361 7.79 14.73 16.34
CA ILE A 361 8.40 14.78 15.01
C ILE A 361 9.18 16.08 14.78
N LEU A 362 8.59 17.24 15.07
CA LEU A 362 9.28 18.53 14.92
C LEU A 362 10.54 18.58 15.77
N ASN A 363 10.44 18.11 17.02
CA ASN A 363 11.58 18.04 17.93
C ASN A 363 12.62 17.00 17.52
N GLY A 364 12.19 15.83 17.03
CA GLY A 364 13.07 14.81 16.49
C GLY A 364 13.85 15.32 15.27
N ALA A 365 13.25 16.16 14.43
CA ALA A 365 13.94 16.82 13.33
C ALA A 365 14.97 17.85 13.81
N HIS A 366 14.69 18.63 14.86
CA HIS A 366 15.71 19.50 15.48
C HIS A 366 16.88 18.70 16.02
N LEU A 367 16.61 17.62 16.77
CA LEU A 367 17.66 16.75 17.31
C LEU A 367 18.48 16.13 16.19
N TYR A 368 17.83 15.62 15.13
CA TYR A 368 18.52 15.09 13.94
C TYR A 368 19.45 16.14 13.32
N ASN A 369 18.96 17.35 13.09
CA ASN A 369 19.74 18.43 12.47
C ASN A 369 20.89 18.89 13.37
N LYS A 370 20.70 18.95 14.69
CA LYS A 370 21.77 19.26 15.65
C LYS A 370 22.91 18.26 15.53
N VAL A 371 22.59 16.96 15.51
CA VAL A 371 23.60 15.91 15.30
C VAL A 371 24.32 16.07 13.96
N GLN A 372 23.61 16.47 12.90
CA GLN A 372 24.26 16.72 11.61
C GLN A 372 25.18 17.95 11.62
N LEU A 373 24.80 19.02 12.33
CA LEU A 373 25.61 20.23 12.47
C LEU A 373 26.94 19.95 13.20
N GLU A 374 26.92 19.03 14.17
CA GLU A 374 28.09 18.64 14.97
C GLU A 374 28.93 17.52 14.32
N SER A 375 28.43 16.89 13.25
CA SER A 375 29.05 15.73 12.61
C SER A 375 30.25 16.11 11.73
N LYS A 376 31.28 15.26 11.72
CA LYS A 376 32.41 15.34 10.76
C LYS A 376 31.98 14.97 9.34
N GLU A 377 30.94 14.16 9.22
CA GLU A 377 30.35 13.73 7.94
C GLU A 377 28.86 14.09 7.96
N PRO A 378 28.51 15.37 7.77
CA PRO A 378 27.12 15.83 7.90
C PRO A 378 26.23 15.19 6.83
N LYS A 379 25.11 14.61 7.26
CA LYS A 379 24.01 14.27 6.36
C LYS A 379 23.13 15.51 6.11
N PRO A 380 22.35 15.54 5.02
CA PRO A 380 21.47 16.66 4.73
C PRO A 380 20.48 16.92 5.86
N PHE A 381 20.14 18.19 6.10
CA PHE A 381 19.15 18.54 7.11
C PHE A 381 17.74 18.03 6.75
N CYS A 382 16.91 17.82 7.75
CA CYS A 382 15.49 17.50 7.62
C CYS A 382 14.66 18.72 8.04
N PHE A 383 13.86 19.26 7.12
CA PHE A 383 12.85 20.28 7.46
C PHE A 383 11.45 19.68 7.41
N VAL A 384 10.62 19.98 8.41
CA VAL A 384 9.28 19.40 8.54
C VAL A 384 8.24 20.35 7.99
N GLN A 385 7.51 19.89 6.97
CA GLN A 385 6.35 20.59 6.43
C GLN A 385 5.06 19.95 6.96
N ASN A 386 4.60 20.39 8.13
CA ASN A 386 3.37 19.88 8.73
C ASN A 386 2.14 20.64 8.18
N LEU A 387 1.62 20.23 7.01
CA LEU A 387 0.35 20.75 6.47
C LEU A 387 -0.75 19.69 6.55
N SER A 388 -1.84 20.04 7.22
CA SER A 388 -3.01 19.17 7.35
C SER A 388 -3.84 19.14 6.07
N VAL A 389 -3.85 18.01 5.37
CA VAL A 389 -4.56 17.87 4.07
C VAL A 389 -6.00 17.38 4.20
N ASN A 390 -6.45 17.04 5.41
CA ASN A 390 -7.82 16.58 5.65
C ASN A 390 -8.80 17.71 5.97
N GLY A 391 -8.30 18.93 6.20
CA GLY A 391 -9.11 20.09 6.57
C GLY A 391 -9.59 20.11 8.02
N PHE A 392 -8.88 19.43 8.92
CA PHE A 392 -9.14 19.39 10.36
C PHE A 392 -7.93 19.92 11.15
N GLY A 393 -8.17 20.24 12.43
CA GLY A 393 -7.18 20.84 13.32
C GLY A 393 -6.90 22.30 12.98
N ASP A 394 -5.87 22.84 13.61
CA ASP A 394 -5.42 24.20 13.36
C ASP A 394 -4.86 24.33 11.95
N SER A 395 -5.12 25.49 11.35
CA SER A 395 -4.43 25.93 10.15
C SER A 395 -3.05 26.48 10.53
N LEU A 396 -2.10 26.58 9.60
CA LEU A 396 -0.83 27.26 9.90
C LEU A 396 -1.06 28.77 10.13
N GLY A 397 -0.03 29.45 10.61
CA GLY A 397 0.00 30.88 10.85
C GLY A 397 0.54 31.23 12.23
N TYR A 398 1.15 32.41 12.32
CA TYR A 398 1.74 32.91 13.55
C TYR A 398 0.67 33.53 14.47
N GLY A 399 0.45 32.92 15.62
CA GLY A 399 -0.38 33.44 16.70
C GLY A 399 0.44 33.99 17.86
N TRP A 400 -0.24 34.52 18.87
CA TRP A 400 0.38 34.97 20.12
C TRP A 400 1.15 33.82 20.76
N ASN A 401 2.33 34.10 21.33
CA ASN A 401 3.26 33.13 21.94
C ASN A 401 2.76 32.54 23.29
N ILE A 402 1.47 32.23 23.39
CA ILE A 402 0.81 31.62 24.56
C ILE A 402 0.79 30.09 24.39
N GLY A 403 0.69 29.36 25.51
CA GLY A 403 0.84 27.89 25.61
C GLY A 403 0.19 27.04 24.52
N TRP A 404 -0.98 27.43 24.03
CA TRP A 404 -1.76 26.67 23.05
C TRP A 404 -1.30 26.83 21.59
N ASN A 405 -0.62 27.93 21.25
CA ASN A 405 -0.14 28.22 19.88
C ASN A 405 1.29 27.73 19.61
N ARG A 406 2.00 27.21 20.62
CA ARG A 406 3.43 26.88 20.51
C ARG A 406 3.71 25.91 19.36
N LEU A 407 2.94 24.84 19.27
CA LEU A 407 3.07 23.83 18.21
C LEU A 407 2.67 24.37 16.84
N ARG A 408 1.65 25.24 16.78
CA ARG A 408 1.20 25.89 15.54
C ARG A 408 2.26 26.84 14.99
N ASN A 409 2.84 27.70 15.83
CA ASN A 409 3.91 28.62 15.45
C ASN A 409 5.17 27.85 15.00
N GLU A 410 5.50 26.76 15.68
CA GLU A 410 6.61 25.87 15.30
C GLU A 410 6.40 25.23 13.94
N ALA A 411 5.25 24.60 13.74
CA ALA A 411 4.91 23.99 12.46
C ALA A 411 4.86 25.00 11.31
N THR A 412 4.44 26.23 11.60
CA THR A 412 4.42 27.32 10.61
C THR A 412 5.85 27.69 10.21
N LEU A 413 6.72 27.97 11.18
CA LEU A 413 8.11 28.33 10.90
C LEU A 413 8.85 27.20 10.17
N MET A 414 8.71 25.96 10.61
CA MET A 414 9.37 24.82 9.98
C MET A 414 8.85 24.54 8.56
N ALA A 415 7.56 24.73 8.29
CA ALA A 415 7.00 24.62 6.95
C ALA A 415 7.50 25.74 6.03
N GLU A 416 7.58 26.98 6.52
CA GLU A 416 8.12 28.11 5.73
C GLU A 416 9.61 27.94 5.45
N MET A 417 10.40 27.41 6.40
CA MET A 417 11.80 27.06 6.16
C MET A 417 11.95 25.93 5.14
N ALA A 418 11.12 24.89 5.21
CA ALA A 418 11.11 23.80 4.23
C ALA A 418 10.82 24.32 2.82
N MET A 419 9.83 25.21 2.68
CA MET A 419 9.53 25.86 1.40
C MET A 419 10.69 26.76 0.95
N LEU A 420 11.23 27.63 1.79
CA LEU A 420 12.36 28.50 1.43
C LEU A 420 13.56 27.72 0.90
N GLN A 421 13.91 26.62 1.57
CA GLN A 421 15.00 25.73 1.18
C GLN A 421 14.84 25.18 -0.25
N ASN A 422 13.60 24.88 -0.66
CA ASN A 422 13.28 24.29 -1.96
C ASN A 422 12.95 25.34 -3.04
N LEU A 423 12.43 26.50 -2.65
CA LEU A 423 11.99 27.57 -3.54
C LEU A 423 13.11 28.52 -3.96
N VAL A 424 14.19 28.61 -3.18
CA VAL A 424 15.32 29.50 -3.49
C VAL A 424 15.91 29.19 -4.88
N GLY A 425 16.11 30.25 -5.64
CA GLY A 425 16.71 30.27 -6.97
C GLY A 425 17.83 31.32 -7.04
N PRO A 426 18.69 31.27 -8.08
CA PRO A 426 19.88 32.11 -8.18
C PRO A 426 19.60 33.63 -8.19
N GLN A 427 18.38 34.04 -8.58
CA GLN A 427 17.98 35.44 -8.68
C GLN A 427 17.34 36.00 -7.39
N ASP A 428 17.15 35.15 -6.37
CA ASP A 428 16.66 35.61 -5.07
C ASP A 428 17.74 36.38 -4.30
N ASN A 429 17.32 37.10 -3.26
CA ASN A 429 18.23 37.73 -2.31
C ASN A 429 18.88 36.67 -1.39
N LEU A 430 19.87 35.94 -1.94
CA LEU A 430 20.52 34.81 -1.26
C LEU A 430 21.06 35.17 0.14
N PRO A 431 21.72 36.32 0.38
CA PRO A 431 22.19 36.68 1.72
C PRO A 431 21.07 36.82 2.75
N GLU A 432 19.93 37.43 2.38
CA GLU A 432 18.80 37.61 3.29
C GLU A 432 18.10 36.27 3.61
N ILE A 433 18.03 35.36 2.64
CA ILE A 433 17.51 34.00 2.84
C ILE A 433 18.47 33.17 3.71
N GLN A 434 19.79 33.27 3.46
CA GLN A 434 20.81 32.56 4.21
C GLN A 434 20.73 32.85 5.72
N ARG A 435 20.48 34.12 6.11
CA ARG A 435 20.30 34.51 7.52
C ARG A 435 19.23 33.71 8.25
N VAL A 436 18.14 33.32 7.58
CA VAL A 436 17.08 32.50 8.18
C VAL A 436 17.64 31.16 8.68
N PHE A 437 18.51 30.54 7.88
CA PHE A 437 19.14 29.27 8.21
C PHE A 437 20.27 29.43 9.23
N GLU A 438 21.01 30.54 9.19
CA GLU A 438 22.02 30.87 10.22
C GLU A 438 21.37 31.02 11.61
N TYR A 439 20.21 31.68 11.71
CA TYR A 439 19.45 31.75 12.96
C TYR A 439 19.01 30.36 13.45
N TYR A 440 18.64 29.48 12.54
CA TYR A 440 18.29 28.11 12.90
C TYR A 440 19.50 27.33 13.42
N GLU A 441 20.65 27.43 12.77
CA GLU A 441 21.90 26.81 13.21
C GLU A 441 22.33 27.32 14.59
N GLN A 442 22.21 28.64 14.83
CA GLN A 442 22.43 29.23 16.16
C GLN A 442 21.46 28.67 17.21
N PHE A 443 20.18 28.51 16.87
CA PHE A 443 19.23 27.85 17.76
C PHE A 443 19.65 26.40 18.07
N LEU A 444 20.09 25.63 17.07
CA LEU A 444 20.49 24.24 17.26
C LEU A 444 21.69 24.09 18.21
N ILE A 445 22.64 25.03 18.17
CA ILE A 445 23.79 25.06 19.08
C ILE A 445 23.33 25.24 20.54
N HIS A 446 22.38 26.15 20.78
CA HIS A 446 21.96 26.52 22.14
C HIS A 446 20.76 25.70 22.68
N CYS A 447 20.04 24.97 21.82
CA CYS A 447 18.87 24.22 22.25
C CYS A 447 19.26 23.02 23.13
N LYS A 448 18.33 22.61 24.01
CA LYS A 448 18.57 21.52 24.97
C LYS A 448 18.65 20.18 24.24
N ASN A 449 19.51 19.28 24.72
CA ASN A 449 19.59 17.92 24.17
C ASN A 449 18.37 17.05 24.52
N ARG A 450 17.56 17.45 25.51
CA ARG A 450 16.33 16.75 25.93
C ARG A 450 15.18 17.73 26.13
N GLY A 451 13.96 17.22 26.01
CA GLY A 451 12.74 17.99 26.10
C GLY A 451 12.32 18.65 24.78
N ALA A 452 11.12 19.21 24.78
CA ALA A 452 10.60 19.90 23.62
C ALA A 452 11.22 21.30 23.47
N ASN A 453 12.05 21.48 22.45
CA ASN A 453 12.55 22.74 21.98
C ASN A 453 11.61 23.31 20.89
N TYR A 454 11.36 24.61 20.94
CA TYR A 454 10.54 25.29 19.95
C TYR A 454 11.37 26.41 19.35
N PHE A 455 11.86 26.23 18.12
CA PHE A 455 12.64 27.27 17.42
C PHE A 455 11.83 28.55 17.33
N SER A 456 10.55 28.44 16.99
CA SER A 456 9.60 29.57 16.92
C SER A 456 9.50 30.41 18.19
N ARG A 457 9.98 29.93 19.35
CA ARG A 457 9.97 30.66 20.63
C ARG A 457 11.34 31.14 21.10
N SER A 458 12.41 30.75 20.42
CA SER A 458 13.75 31.25 20.72
C SER A 458 13.93 32.68 20.18
N PRO A 459 14.89 33.45 20.71
CA PRO A 459 15.25 34.75 20.14
C PRO A 459 15.58 34.63 18.65
N GLU A 460 16.35 33.62 18.26
CA GLU A 460 16.76 33.36 16.88
C GLU A 460 15.55 33.03 15.99
N GLY A 461 14.59 32.25 16.48
CA GLY A 461 13.39 31.94 15.70
C GLY A 461 12.47 33.13 15.50
N GLN A 462 12.40 34.06 16.46
CA GLN A 462 11.68 35.33 16.27
C GLN A 462 12.35 36.20 15.19
N LEU A 463 13.68 36.22 15.14
CA LEU A 463 14.43 36.87 14.06
C LEU A 463 14.18 36.20 12.72
N ALA A 464 14.20 34.86 12.67
CA ALA A 464 13.87 34.10 11.46
C ALA A 464 12.45 34.40 10.96
N ILE A 465 11.44 34.42 11.83
CA ILE A 465 10.05 34.77 11.46
C ILE A 465 9.99 36.19 10.86
N ALA A 466 10.67 37.16 11.47
CA ALA A 466 10.70 38.53 10.95
C ALA A 466 11.37 38.59 9.57
N GLN A 467 12.48 37.88 9.39
CA GLN A 467 13.22 37.81 8.13
C GLN A 467 12.40 37.13 7.02
N ILE A 468 11.71 36.02 7.32
CA ILE A 468 10.83 35.34 6.36
C ILE A 468 9.69 36.26 5.91
N LYS A 469 9.08 37.03 6.83
CA LYS A 469 8.05 38.01 6.48
C LYS A 469 8.57 39.08 5.51
N LYS A 470 9.80 39.55 5.69
CA LYS A 470 10.44 40.50 4.78
C LYS A 470 10.67 39.88 3.39
N ILE A 471 11.22 38.67 3.33
CA ILE A 471 11.43 37.92 2.07
C ILE A 471 10.10 37.73 1.33
N LYS A 472 9.04 37.32 2.04
CA LYS A 472 7.71 37.13 1.46
C LYS A 472 7.12 38.43 0.91
N ALA A 473 7.32 39.56 1.61
CA ALA A 473 6.89 40.86 1.12
C ALA A 473 7.59 41.24 -0.20
N GLU A 474 8.89 40.94 -0.34
CA GLU A 474 9.63 41.14 -1.60
C GLU A 474 9.05 40.27 -2.73
N TRP A 475 8.68 39.02 -2.45
CA TRP A 475 8.05 38.12 -3.43
C TRP A 475 6.62 38.50 -3.87
N THR A 476 5.96 39.45 -3.18
CA THR A 476 4.66 39.96 -3.65
C THR A 476 4.77 40.89 -4.86
N GLN A 477 5.97 41.37 -5.17
CA GLN A 477 6.23 42.25 -6.29
C GLN A 477 6.48 41.42 -7.57
N PRO A 478 5.89 41.79 -8.72
CA PRO A 478 6.15 41.11 -9.99
C PRO A 478 7.64 41.14 -10.34
N ASP A 479 8.28 39.99 -10.49
CA ASP A 479 9.69 39.90 -10.86
C ASP A 479 9.84 40.14 -12.37
N ALA A 480 10.13 41.38 -12.77
CA ALA A 480 10.24 41.82 -14.16
C ALA A 480 11.43 41.23 -14.95
N ARG A 481 12.19 40.28 -14.38
CA ARG A 481 13.54 39.91 -14.85
C ARG A 481 13.68 38.52 -15.47
N ILE A 482 12.60 37.75 -15.65
CA ILE A 482 12.69 36.39 -16.21
C ILE A 482 11.87 36.28 -17.49
N HIS A 483 12.55 36.02 -18.61
CA HIS A 483 11.91 35.59 -19.85
C HIS A 483 11.27 34.21 -19.62
N GLU A 484 9.94 34.16 -19.67
CA GLU A 484 9.16 33.01 -19.20
C GLU A 484 9.17 31.81 -20.15
N GLU A 485 9.55 32.06 -21.41
CA GLU A 485 9.58 31.07 -22.48
C GLU A 485 10.58 29.93 -22.21
N ASP A 486 11.66 30.21 -21.47
CA ASP A 486 12.75 29.25 -21.19
C ASP A 486 12.63 28.52 -19.84
N ALA A 487 11.67 28.90 -18.98
CA ALA A 487 11.58 28.33 -17.63
C ALA A 487 11.05 26.87 -17.65
N THR A 488 11.76 25.99 -16.96
CA THR A 488 11.36 24.59 -16.79
C THR A 488 10.04 24.46 -16.02
N PRO A 489 9.29 23.35 -16.19
CA PRO A 489 8.07 23.09 -15.41
C PRO A 489 8.26 23.21 -13.89
N VAL A 490 9.39 22.73 -13.38
CA VAL A 490 9.73 22.82 -11.94
C VAL A 490 9.96 24.28 -11.52
N GLU A 491 10.63 25.09 -12.34
CA GLU A 491 10.82 26.52 -12.04
C GLU A 491 9.50 27.30 -12.06
N LYS A 492 8.61 26.99 -13.01
CA LYS A 492 7.25 27.55 -13.06
C LYS A 492 6.47 27.20 -11.78
N ALA A 493 6.53 25.93 -11.35
CA ALA A 493 5.91 25.48 -10.10
C ALA A 493 6.52 26.16 -8.87
N LYS A 494 7.85 26.34 -8.81
CA LYS A 494 8.53 27.10 -7.75
C LYS A 494 8.01 28.52 -7.65
N LYS A 495 7.93 29.24 -8.77
CA LYS A 495 7.40 30.61 -8.80
C LYS A 495 5.96 30.67 -8.30
N ALA A 496 5.09 29.80 -8.81
CA ALA A 496 3.70 29.74 -8.34
C ALA A 496 3.59 29.46 -6.83
N LEU A 497 4.41 28.54 -6.29
CA LEU A 497 4.44 28.25 -4.87
C LEU A 497 5.04 29.40 -4.03
N LYS A 498 6.00 30.17 -4.56
CA LYS A 498 6.45 31.43 -3.94
C LYS A 498 5.31 32.43 -3.81
N ILE A 499 4.51 32.63 -4.87
CA ILE A 499 3.36 33.53 -4.84
C ILE A 499 2.29 33.07 -3.83
N ILE A 500 2.01 31.76 -3.78
CA ILE A 500 1.13 31.15 -2.76
C ILE A 500 1.66 31.44 -1.34
N MET A 501 2.95 31.22 -1.11
CA MET A 501 3.58 31.44 0.19
C MET A 501 3.57 32.93 0.57
N ALA A 502 3.93 33.82 -0.35
CA ALA A 502 3.97 35.26 -0.15
C ALA A 502 2.60 35.84 0.26
N ASN A 503 1.51 35.23 -0.19
CA ASN A 503 0.14 35.62 0.12
C ASN A 503 -0.53 34.75 1.19
N ASP A 504 0.25 33.97 1.96
CA ASP A 504 -0.22 33.16 3.09
C ASP A 504 -1.29 32.12 2.75
N LEU A 505 -1.43 31.72 1.48
CA LEU A 505 -2.45 30.74 1.10
C LEU A 505 -2.14 29.34 1.68
N HIS A 506 -0.86 29.04 1.96
CA HIS A 506 -0.42 27.84 2.70
C HIS A 506 -0.88 27.83 4.17
N HIS A 507 -1.31 28.96 4.73
CA HIS A 507 -1.91 29.01 6.05
C HIS A 507 -3.33 28.44 6.10
N THR A 508 -3.94 28.11 4.95
CA THR A 508 -5.34 27.68 4.88
C THR A 508 -5.48 26.20 4.53
N HIS A 509 -6.51 25.57 5.08
CA HIS A 509 -6.88 24.19 4.73
C HIS A 509 -7.38 24.04 3.28
N GLU A 510 -7.86 25.13 2.68
CA GLU A 510 -8.38 25.15 1.30
C GLU A 510 -7.30 24.80 0.28
N TYR A 511 -6.10 25.36 0.44
CA TYR A 511 -4.97 25.15 -0.48
C TYR A 511 -3.96 24.11 0.01
N ALA A 512 -4.16 23.49 1.18
CA ALA A 512 -3.20 22.57 1.77
C ALA A 512 -2.79 21.40 0.85
N LYS A 513 -3.75 20.82 0.10
CA LYS A 513 -3.44 19.76 -0.89
C LYS A 513 -2.64 20.29 -2.07
N LEU A 514 -3.01 21.47 -2.60
CA LEU A 514 -2.30 22.11 -3.70
C LEU A 514 -0.84 22.41 -3.31
N VAL A 515 -0.65 23.03 -2.14
CA VAL A 515 0.68 23.34 -1.60
C VAL A 515 1.53 22.09 -1.42
N GLN A 516 0.97 21.05 -0.79
CA GLN A 516 1.68 19.78 -0.61
C GLN A 516 2.03 19.12 -1.95
N SER A 517 1.11 19.09 -2.92
CA SER A 517 1.38 18.53 -4.25
C SER A 517 2.46 19.31 -5.01
N LEU A 518 2.44 20.66 -4.98
CA LEU A 518 3.49 21.47 -5.59
C LEU A 518 4.83 21.28 -4.87
N SER A 519 4.83 21.24 -3.54
CA SER A 519 6.04 21.01 -2.73
C SER A 519 6.72 19.70 -3.10
N LEU A 520 5.98 18.58 -3.07
CA LEU A 520 6.53 17.26 -3.44
C LEU A 520 7.00 17.19 -4.90
N PHE A 521 6.35 17.92 -5.82
CA PHE A 521 6.77 17.99 -7.22
C PHE A 521 8.10 18.75 -7.40
N ILE A 522 8.36 19.75 -6.54
CA ILE A 522 9.56 20.60 -6.59
C ILE A 522 10.76 19.96 -5.86
N GLU A 523 10.50 19.25 -4.77
CA GLU A 523 11.50 18.67 -3.88
C GLU A 523 12.37 17.60 -4.57
N GLU A 524 13.68 17.67 -4.40
CA GLU A 524 14.59 16.62 -4.89
C GLU A 524 14.51 15.35 -4.05
N ALA A 525 14.33 15.49 -2.74
CA ALA A 525 14.13 14.39 -1.82
C ALA A 525 13.03 14.72 -0.81
N SER A 526 12.03 13.85 -0.75
CA SER A 526 10.85 14.01 0.08
C SER A 526 10.50 12.72 0.82
N ILE A 527 10.11 12.87 2.07
CA ILE A 527 9.55 11.81 2.88
C ILE A 527 8.13 12.25 3.29
N ALA A 528 7.11 11.50 2.88
CA ALA A 528 5.72 11.79 3.21
C ALA A 528 5.24 10.88 4.35
N GLY A 529 4.66 11.47 5.39
CA GLY A 529 4.19 10.77 6.60
C GLY A 529 2.75 11.09 6.97
N CYS A 530 1.98 10.08 7.39
CA CYS A 530 0.61 10.24 7.88
C CYS A 530 0.26 9.20 8.96
N LYS A 531 -0.64 9.55 9.89
CA LYS A 531 -1.14 8.67 10.96
C LYS A 531 -1.66 7.30 10.48
N SER A 532 -2.47 7.26 9.41
CA SER A 532 -2.93 6.00 8.77
C SER A 532 -2.23 5.71 7.44
N GLY A 533 -1.18 6.48 7.12
CA GLY A 533 -0.18 6.23 6.09
C GLY A 533 -0.61 6.28 4.62
N ASN A 534 -1.74 5.67 4.25
CA ASN A 534 -2.08 5.42 2.85
C ASN A 534 -2.90 6.53 2.23
N GLU A 535 -4.00 6.92 2.86
CA GLU A 535 -5.04 7.64 2.12
C GLU A 535 -4.64 9.07 1.76
N ARG A 536 -3.95 9.75 2.69
CA ARG A 536 -3.48 11.13 2.47
C ARG A 536 -2.27 11.18 1.55
N ALA A 537 -1.35 10.22 1.69
CA ALA A 537 -0.19 10.12 0.81
C ALA A 537 -0.65 9.81 -0.63
N GLN A 538 -1.61 8.91 -0.81
CA GLN A 538 -2.23 8.62 -2.11
C GLN A 538 -2.85 9.87 -2.74
N ALA A 539 -3.62 10.65 -1.98
CA ALA A 539 -4.26 11.88 -2.45
C ALA A 539 -3.25 12.91 -2.99
N ILE A 540 -2.13 13.10 -2.28
CA ILE A 540 -1.09 14.05 -2.66
C ILE A 540 -0.26 13.49 -3.82
N ASN A 541 0.22 12.25 -3.71
CA ASN A 541 1.08 11.64 -4.72
C ASN A 541 0.35 11.41 -6.05
N GLY A 542 -0.97 11.14 -6.02
CA GLY A 542 -1.77 11.04 -7.25
C GLY A 542 -1.84 12.37 -8.01
N ARG A 543 -1.92 13.50 -7.29
CA ARG A 543 -1.81 14.84 -7.88
C ARG A 543 -0.40 15.14 -8.36
N VAL A 544 0.64 14.65 -7.69
CA VAL A 544 2.03 14.76 -8.15
C VAL A 544 2.24 13.98 -9.45
N ALA A 545 1.70 12.77 -9.58
CA ALA A 545 1.77 11.99 -10.82
C ALA A 545 1.11 12.73 -12.01
N ILE A 546 0.02 13.48 -11.75
CA ILE A 546 -0.59 14.35 -12.76
C ILE A 546 0.32 15.51 -13.13
N LEU A 547 0.97 16.15 -12.15
CA LEU A 547 1.96 17.20 -12.44
C LEU A 547 3.11 16.66 -13.29
N ASP A 548 3.60 15.45 -13.01
CA ASP A 548 4.64 14.81 -13.82
C ASP A 548 4.19 14.56 -15.26
N HIS A 549 2.95 14.08 -15.43
CA HIS A 549 2.38 13.77 -16.74
C HIS A 549 2.20 15.04 -17.58
N GLU A 550 1.87 16.14 -16.92
CA GLU A 550 1.53 17.40 -17.58
C GLU A 550 2.74 18.29 -17.81
N ALA A 551 3.84 18.06 -17.10
CA ALA A 551 5.05 18.89 -17.14
C ALA A 551 5.67 18.99 -18.54
N SER A 552 5.65 17.91 -19.32
CA SER A 552 6.22 17.86 -20.65
C SER A 552 5.28 18.36 -21.76
N LYS A 553 4.05 18.77 -21.42
CA LYS A 553 3.02 19.10 -22.41
C LYS A 553 2.84 20.61 -22.60
N PRO A 554 3.16 21.16 -23.79
CA PRO A 554 3.02 22.59 -24.06
C PRO A 554 1.58 23.11 -23.86
N GLU A 555 0.59 22.30 -24.21
CA GLU A 555 -0.83 22.67 -24.14
C GLU A 555 -1.49 22.41 -22.78
N SER A 556 -0.72 22.01 -21.76
CA SER A 556 -1.30 21.68 -20.46
C SER A 556 -2.00 22.89 -19.82
N ILE A 557 -3.31 22.75 -19.59
CA ILE A 557 -4.12 23.74 -18.86
C ILE A 557 -3.58 23.93 -17.43
N ILE A 558 -3.04 22.88 -16.81
CA ILE A 558 -2.47 22.94 -15.47
C ILE A 558 -1.21 23.81 -15.47
N PHE A 559 -0.28 23.61 -16.42
CA PHE A 559 0.93 24.43 -16.48
C PHE A 559 0.67 25.86 -16.97
N LYS A 560 -0.34 26.09 -17.82
CA LYS A 560 -0.85 27.43 -18.12
C LYS A 560 -1.40 28.13 -16.86
N ALA A 561 -2.14 27.41 -16.01
CA ALA A 561 -2.62 27.94 -14.74
C ALA A 561 -1.48 28.18 -13.71
N ILE A 562 -0.44 27.32 -13.69
CA ILE A 562 0.77 27.55 -12.89
C ILE A 562 1.47 28.83 -13.32
N ALA A 563 1.67 29.03 -14.64
CA ALA A 563 2.29 30.25 -15.17
C ALA A 563 1.45 31.49 -14.83
N ALA A 564 0.13 31.43 -15.03
CA ALA A 564 -0.77 32.53 -14.67
C ALA A 564 -0.72 32.87 -13.16
N LEU A 565 -0.65 31.86 -12.29
CA LEU A 565 -0.49 32.07 -10.86
C LEU A 565 0.89 32.66 -10.51
N ALA A 566 1.95 32.24 -11.19
CA ALA A 566 3.30 32.76 -10.98
C ALA A 566 3.42 34.26 -11.32
N GLN A 567 2.54 34.78 -12.18
CA GLN A 567 2.47 36.20 -12.56
C GLN A 567 1.35 36.98 -11.88
N ALA A 568 0.56 36.34 -11.02
CA ALA A 568 -0.63 36.96 -10.48
C ALA A 568 -0.31 38.17 -9.61
N ASN A 569 -1.01 39.28 -9.85
CA ASN A 569 -1.03 40.42 -8.93
C ASN A 569 -1.63 39.98 -7.58
N PRO A 570 -1.23 40.56 -6.45
CA PRO A 570 -1.71 40.18 -5.11
C PRO A 570 -3.25 40.06 -4.99
N SER A 571 -4.01 40.92 -5.67
CA SER A 571 -5.48 40.90 -5.68
C SER A 571 -6.07 39.65 -6.33
N ASP A 572 -5.37 39.03 -7.28
CA ASP A 572 -5.86 37.93 -8.10
C ASP A 572 -5.29 36.56 -7.68
N VAL A 573 -4.27 36.53 -6.81
CA VAL A 573 -3.58 35.30 -6.39
C VAL A 573 -4.56 34.23 -5.92
N LYS A 574 -5.55 34.60 -5.10
CA LYS A 574 -6.56 33.66 -4.60
C LYS A 574 -7.37 33.02 -5.74
N LYS A 575 -7.78 33.82 -6.73
CA LYS A 575 -8.53 33.35 -7.90
C LYS A 575 -7.69 32.37 -8.71
N PHE A 576 -6.46 32.74 -9.07
CA PHE A 576 -5.57 31.89 -9.85
C PHE A 576 -5.16 30.61 -9.11
N ALA A 577 -4.95 30.67 -7.79
CA ALA A 577 -4.70 29.49 -6.97
C ALA A 577 -5.92 28.55 -6.93
N SER A 578 -7.13 29.10 -6.85
CA SER A 578 -8.37 28.31 -6.93
C SER A 578 -8.58 27.69 -8.31
N ASP A 579 -8.25 28.40 -9.40
CA ASP A 579 -8.29 27.85 -10.76
C ASP A 579 -7.29 26.72 -10.95
N LEU A 580 -6.03 26.90 -10.53
CA LEU A 580 -5.02 25.84 -10.55
C LEU A 580 -5.47 24.61 -9.75
N LYS A 581 -5.97 24.82 -8.52
CA LYS A 581 -6.52 23.75 -7.68
C LYS A 581 -7.62 23.00 -8.42
N ARG A 582 -8.58 23.72 -9.01
CA ARG A 582 -9.71 23.15 -9.75
C ARG A 582 -9.23 22.31 -10.93
N HIS A 583 -8.34 22.83 -11.77
CA HIS A 583 -7.81 22.09 -12.93
C HIS A 583 -7.07 20.82 -12.52
N LEU A 584 -6.29 20.86 -11.42
CA LEU A 584 -5.61 19.70 -10.89
C LEU A 584 -6.61 18.66 -10.33
N ASP A 585 -7.61 19.11 -9.56
CA ASP A 585 -8.65 18.25 -9.01
C ASP A 585 -9.54 17.63 -10.11
N ASP A 586 -9.89 18.37 -11.16
CA ASP A 586 -10.70 17.89 -12.29
C ASP A 586 -9.96 16.77 -13.03
N LYS A 587 -8.65 16.92 -13.26
CA LYS A 587 -7.83 15.87 -13.87
C LYS A 587 -7.66 14.68 -12.93
N TYR A 588 -7.47 14.92 -11.63
CA TYR A 588 -7.36 13.87 -10.61
C TYR A 588 -8.63 13.07 -10.45
N ASN A 589 -9.80 13.70 -10.59
CA ASN A 589 -11.09 13.03 -10.58
C ASN A 589 -11.23 11.94 -11.65
N ASN A 590 -10.42 11.96 -12.71
CA ASN A 590 -10.42 10.94 -13.75
C ASN A 590 -9.32 9.87 -13.54
N HIS A 591 -8.45 10.04 -12.53
CA HIS A 591 -7.29 9.19 -12.26
C HIS A 591 -7.15 8.83 -10.76
N LEU A 592 -8.25 8.47 -10.10
CA LEU A 592 -8.28 8.20 -8.65
C LEU A 592 -7.74 6.82 -8.23
N GLN A 593 -7.68 5.87 -9.17
CA GLN A 593 -7.32 4.46 -9.00
C GLN A 593 -6.07 4.10 -9.85
N THR A 594 -5.06 4.97 -9.83
CA THR A 594 -3.76 4.76 -10.51
C THR A 594 -2.76 4.06 -9.59
N GLY A 595 -1.51 3.86 -10.02
CA GLY A 595 -0.48 3.14 -9.25
C GLY A 595 -0.33 3.59 -7.78
N LEU A 596 -0.56 4.88 -7.49
CA LEU A 596 -0.47 5.42 -6.12
C LEU A 596 -1.58 4.89 -5.19
N SER A 597 -2.73 4.45 -5.72
CA SER A 597 -3.80 3.84 -4.92
C SER A 597 -3.43 2.46 -4.39
N LEU A 598 -2.59 1.75 -5.13
CA LEU A 598 -2.19 0.38 -4.80
C LEU A 598 -1.33 0.31 -3.53
N ILE A 599 -0.73 1.41 -3.07
CA ILE A 599 -0.03 1.47 -1.78
C ILE A 599 -0.96 1.02 -0.64
N SER A 600 -2.24 1.43 -0.70
CA SER A 600 -3.23 1.01 0.28
C SER A 600 -3.54 -0.48 0.17
N ASP A 601 -3.67 -0.99 -1.05
CA ASP A 601 -4.03 -2.39 -1.28
C ASP A 601 -2.90 -3.33 -0.81
N VAL A 602 -1.64 -3.03 -1.15
CA VAL A 602 -0.48 -3.85 -0.71
C VAL A 602 -0.21 -3.77 0.80
N ASP A 603 -0.54 -2.64 1.44
CA ASP A 603 -0.29 -2.40 2.87
C ASP A 603 -1.38 -3.00 3.76
N GLN A 604 -2.67 -2.78 3.42
CA GLN A 604 -3.81 -3.14 4.29
C GLN A 604 -4.88 -4.02 3.63
N GLY A 605 -4.63 -4.52 2.42
CA GLY A 605 -5.53 -5.43 1.69
C GLY A 605 -6.79 -4.76 1.16
N ALA A 606 -6.86 -3.43 1.12
CA ALA A 606 -8.02 -2.70 0.64
C ALA A 606 -7.71 -1.24 0.33
N SER A 607 -8.56 -0.63 -0.48
CA SER A 607 -8.38 0.76 -0.87
C SER A 607 -8.57 1.75 0.28
N ALA A 608 -8.09 2.97 0.05
CA ALA A 608 -8.26 4.10 0.93
C ALA A 608 -9.75 4.41 1.18
N LYS A 609 -10.14 4.59 2.45
CA LYS A 609 -11.55 4.85 2.86
C LYS A 609 -11.96 6.33 2.84
N VAL A 610 -11.29 7.15 2.03
CA VAL A 610 -11.54 8.60 1.98
C VAL A 610 -12.68 8.91 1.01
N ASN A 611 -13.54 9.84 1.42
CA ASN A 611 -14.69 10.29 0.64
C ASN A 611 -14.58 11.78 0.33
N ALA A 612 -15.17 12.18 -0.79
CA ALA A 612 -15.37 13.57 -1.17
C ALA A 612 -16.35 14.25 -0.20
N LYS A 613 -16.06 15.49 0.19
CA LYS A 613 -16.95 16.31 1.04
C LYS A 613 -18.32 16.49 0.35
N ALA A 614 -19.40 16.22 1.08
CA ALA A 614 -20.76 16.36 0.57
C ALA A 614 -21.33 17.77 0.88
N PRO A 615 -21.86 18.52 -0.11
CA PRO A 615 -22.39 19.87 0.09
C PRO A 615 -23.54 19.96 1.12
N TRP A 616 -24.41 18.95 1.14
CA TRP A 616 -25.60 18.87 1.99
C TRP A 616 -25.31 18.36 3.41
N TYR A 617 -24.06 17.96 3.70
CA TYR A 617 -23.65 17.34 4.97
C TYR A 617 -22.56 18.12 5.71
N LYS A 618 -22.38 19.41 5.39
CA LYS A 618 -21.30 20.28 5.92
C LYS A 618 -21.11 20.21 7.45
N PHE A 619 -22.18 20.01 8.21
CA PHE A 619 -22.10 19.87 9.68
C PHE A 619 -21.52 18.52 10.12
N TRP A 620 -22.00 17.39 9.56
CA TRP A 620 -21.54 16.04 9.92
C TRP A 620 -20.20 15.67 9.27
N THR A 621 -19.87 16.21 8.10
CA THR A 621 -18.55 16.02 7.46
C THR A 621 -17.43 16.65 8.28
N LYS A 622 -17.72 17.70 9.07
CA LYS A 622 -16.78 18.29 10.03
C LYS A 622 -16.53 17.41 11.26
N LEU A 623 -17.28 16.34 11.45
CA LEU A 623 -17.12 15.39 12.56
C LEU A 623 -16.47 14.07 12.12
N ASN A 624 -16.44 13.77 10.81
CA ASN A 624 -15.88 12.55 10.27
C ASN A 624 -14.62 12.83 9.42
N PRO A 625 -13.41 12.53 9.93
CA PRO A 625 -12.15 12.83 9.26
C PRO A 625 -11.91 12.04 7.97
N ASN A 626 -12.79 11.09 7.62
CA ASN A 626 -12.74 10.38 6.35
C ASN A 626 -13.34 11.19 5.18
N TYR A 627 -14.07 12.27 5.44
CA TYR A 627 -14.53 13.22 4.41
C TYR A 627 -13.47 14.31 4.18
N ALA A 628 -12.33 13.88 3.67
CA ALA A 628 -11.13 14.71 3.51
C ALA A 628 -10.96 15.28 2.09
N GLU A 629 -11.54 14.63 1.08
CA GLU A 629 -11.36 15.00 -0.32
C GLU A 629 -12.32 16.08 -0.81
N GLU A 630 -11.97 16.71 -1.93
CA GLU A 630 -12.71 17.83 -2.51
C GLU A 630 -14.08 17.38 -3.06
N SER A 631 -15.10 18.23 -2.93
CA SER A 631 -16.45 17.91 -3.41
C SER A 631 -16.55 17.78 -4.92
N SER A 632 -15.56 18.30 -5.66
CA SER A 632 -15.42 18.15 -7.12
C SER A 632 -15.02 16.74 -7.53
N LEU A 633 -14.53 15.89 -6.62
CA LEU A 633 -14.13 14.51 -6.93
C LEU A 633 -15.35 13.58 -7.02
N THR A 634 -16.20 13.78 -8.03
CA THR A 634 -17.45 13.05 -8.25
C THR A 634 -17.27 11.55 -8.54
N HIS A 635 -16.12 11.14 -9.08
CA HIS A 635 -15.79 9.74 -9.33
C HIS A 635 -15.25 9.02 -8.08
N LEU A 636 -15.03 9.72 -6.96
CA LEU A 636 -14.57 9.09 -5.73
C LEU A 636 -15.71 8.37 -5.00
N SER A 637 -15.79 7.04 -5.14
CA SER A 637 -16.70 6.19 -4.36
C SER A 637 -15.94 5.11 -3.59
N GLN A 638 -15.84 5.29 -2.28
CA GLN A 638 -15.07 4.43 -1.36
C GLN A 638 -15.87 4.13 -0.07
N LYS A 639 -17.20 4.12 -0.14
CA LYS A 639 -18.04 3.95 1.05
C LYS A 639 -17.98 2.51 1.58
N LYS A 640 -17.64 1.54 0.72
CA LYS A 640 -17.63 0.11 1.07
C LYS A 640 -16.24 -0.49 1.25
N SER A 641 -15.16 0.21 0.87
CA SER A 641 -13.78 -0.28 1.04
C SER A 641 -13.38 -0.51 2.50
N GLY A 642 -13.96 0.27 3.42
CA GLY A 642 -13.73 0.10 4.87
C GLY A 642 -14.10 -1.28 5.42
N ASN A 643 -14.99 -2.03 4.77
CA ASN A 643 -15.35 -3.39 5.18
C ASN A 643 -14.29 -4.44 4.79
N MET A 644 -13.36 -4.09 3.90
CA MET A 644 -12.28 -4.98 3.46
C MET A 644 -10.98 -4.72 4.25
N GLN A 645 -10.81 -3.51 4.82
CA GLN A 645 -9.59 -3.15 5.56
C GLN A 645 -9.29 -4.09 6.74
N ALA A 646 -8.00 -4.40 6.92
CA ALA A 646 -7.46 -5.28 7.96
C ALA A 646 -7.98 -5.01 9.39
N HIS A 647 -8.03 -3.74 9.79
CA HIS A 647 -8.42 -3.29 11.14
C HIS A 647 -9.94 -3.13 11.33
N LYS A 648 -10.75 -3.63 10.38
CA LYS A 648 -12.23 -3.53 10.43
C LYS A 648 -12.89 -4.86 10.10
N GLY A 649 -13.20 -5.09 8.82
CA GLY A 649 -14.10 -6.17 8.44
C GLY A 649 -13.41 -7.48 8.07
N LEU A 650 -12.09 -7.50 7.88
CA LEU A 650 -11.35 -8.70 7.47
C LEU A 650 -11.57 -9.88 8.42
N THR A 651 -11.26 -9.72 9.71
CA THR A 651 -11.39 -10.81 10.70
C THR A 651 -12.85 -11.26 10.86
N THR A 652 -13.80 -10.33 10.71
CA THR A 652 -15.23 -10.67 10.68
C THR A 652 -15.58 -11.54 9.48
N ALA A 653 -15.10 -11.20 8.28
CA ALA A 653 -15.38 -11.94 7.06
C ALA A 653 -14.76 -13.35 7.12
N MET A 654 -13.52 -13.47 7.63
CA MET A 654 -12.86 -14.76 7.87
C MET A 654 -13.64 -15.62 8.87
N ALA A 655 -14.13 -15.02 9.98
CA ALA A 655 -14.93 -15.73 10.96
C ALA A 655 -16.26 -16.23 10.37
N ALA A 656 -16.96 -15.37 9.62
CA ALA A 656 -18.21 -15.73 8.96
C ALA A 656 -18.01 -16.87 7.95
N ALA A 657 -16.97 -16.80 7.13
CA ALA A 657 -16.63 -17.87 6.18
C ALA A 657 -16.33 -19.20 6.88
N ALA A 658 -15.69 -19.18 8.06
CA ALA A 658 -15.41 -20.37 8.86
C ALA A 658 -16.62 -20.91 9.64
N GLY A 659 -17.82 -20.33 9.48
CA GLY A 659 -19.04 -20.75 10.18
C GLY A 659 -19.19 -20.16 11.58
N TYR A 660 -18.47 -19.08 11.90
CA TYR A 660 -18.54 -18.39 13.18
C TYR A 660 -19.21 -17.02 13.03
N PRO A 661 -20.55 -16.94 13.21
CA PRO A 661 -21.29 -15.70 13.01
C PRO A 661 -20.91 -14.64 14.06
N GLN A 662 -21.07 -13.37 13.68
CA GLN A 662 -20.90 -12.24 14.59
C GLN A 662 -21.80 -12.36 15.82
N SER A 663 -21.37 -11.78 16.94
CA SER A 663 -22.23 -11.64 18.13
C SER A 663 -23.46 -10.78 17.83
N PHE A 664 -24.55 -10.98 18.57
CA PHE A 664 -25.80 -10.21 18.38
C PHE A 664 -25.58 -8.69 18.53
N GLY A 665 -24.78 -8.25 19.49
CA GLY A 665 -24.46 -6.82 19.65
C GLY A 665 -23.71 -6.25 18.44
N SER A 666 -22.74 -7.00 17.91
CA SER A 666 -22.02 -6.64 16.68
C SER A 666 -22.96 -6.59 15.46
N TYR A 667 -23.89 -7.53 15.35
CA TYR A 667 -24.91 -7.58 14.28
C TYR A 667 -25.82 -6.35 14.29
N LEU A 668 -26.16 -5.83 15.47
CA LEU A 668 -26.94 -4.60 15.63
C LEU A 668 -26.13 -3.31 15.43
N GLY A 669 -24.80 -3.38 15.26
CA GLY A 669 -23.93 -2.21 15.18
C GLY A 669 -23.78 -1.44 16.50
N LEU A 670 -24.23 -2.02 17.61
CA LEU A 670 -24.15 -1.45 18.95
C LEU A 670 -22.91 -2.03 19.64
N GLY A 671 -21.88 -1.20 19.86
CA GLY A 671 -20.71 -1.61 20.65
C GLY A 671 -21.11 -2.06 22.07
N LYS A 672 -20.15 -2.62 22.83
CA LYS A 672 -20.40 -3.13 24.20
C LYS A 672 -21.10 -2.12 25.14
N LEU A 673 -20.87 -0.82 24.96
CA LEU A 673 -21.51 0.28 25.70
C LEU A 673 -22.94 0.62 25.23
N GLY A 674 -23.25 0.40 23.95
CA GLY A 674 -24.57 0.70 23.37
C GLY A 674 -25.67 -0.26 23.82
N MET A 675 -25.33 -1.54 24.04
CA MET A 675 -26.27 -2.50 24.63
C MET A 675 -26.60 -2.19 26.10
N ALA A 676 -25.62 -1.72 26.88
CA ALA A 676 -25.85 -1.37 28.29
C ALA A 676 -26.79 -0.17 28.45
N LEU A 677 -26.68 0.85 27.60
CA LEU A 677 -27.54 2.04 27.63
C LEU A 677 -28.97 1.80 27.09
N GLY A 678 -29.12 0.92 26.09
CA GLY A 678 -30.43 0.61 25.49
C GLY A 678 -31.32 -0.33 26.32
N ILE A 679 -30.72 -1.16 27.18
CA ILE A 679 -31.45 -2.07 28.09
C ILE A 679 -31.99 -1.33 29.31
N ILE A 680 -31.35 -0.22 29.73
CA ILE A 680 -31.69 0.49 30.97
C ILE A 680 -32.90 1.43 30.81
N THR A 681 -33.30 1.83 29.59
CA THR A 681 -34.18 3.00 29.44
C THR A 681 -35.67 2.75 29.18
N LEU A 682 -36.17 1.62 28.64
CA LEU A 682 -37.63 1.40 28.44
C LEU A 682 -38.00 -0.09 28.26
N PRO A 683 -39.09 -0.63 28.86
CA PRO A 683 -39.53 -2.02 28.65
C PRO A 683 -39.94 -2.36 27.20
N ILE A 684 -40.27 -1.34 26.39
CA ILE A 684 -40.54 -1.49 24.95
C ILE A 684 -39.26 -1.85 24.17
N SER A 685 -38.08 -1.42 24.62
CA SER A 685 -36.81 -1.74 23.94
C SER A 685 -36.47 -3.23 24.05
N LEU A 686 -36.82 -3.90 25.16
CA LEU A 686 -36.63 -5.34 25.32
C LEU A 686 -37.44 -6.16 24.32
N LEU A 687 -38.72 -5.82 24.08
CA LEU A 687 -39.55 -6.51 23.09
C LEU A 687 -39.03 -6.32 21.66
N VAL A 688 -38.58 -5.11 21.32
CA VAL A 688 -37.97 -4.82 20.01
C VAL A 688 -36.65 -5.58 19.84
N VAL A 689 -35.80 -5.60 20.86
CA VAL A 689 -34.51 -6.31 20.85
C VAL A 689 -34.73 -7.82 20.77
N SER A 690 -35.66 -8.38 21.55
CA SER A 690 -36.05 -9.80 21.47
C SER A 690 -36.66 -10.15 20.12
N GLY A 691 -37.49 -9.27 19.54
CA GLY A 691 -38.04 -9.41 18.20
C GLY A 691 -36.94 -9.46 17.12
N ILE A 692 -35.98 -8.53 17.15
CA ILE A 692 -34.84 -8.55 16.21
C ILE A 692 -33.99 -9.80 16.41
N TYR A 693 -33.80 -10.23 17.66
CA TYR A 693 -33.07 -11.47 17.96
C TYR A 693 -33.76 -12.69 17.33
N LEU A 694 -35.04 -12.89 17.61
CA LEU A 694 -35.79 -14.08 17.21
C LEU A 694 -36.11 -14.11 15.71
N PHE A 695 -36.48 -12.98 15.11
CA PHE A 695 -36.98 -12.93 13.73
C PHE A 695 -35.93 -12.52 12.71
N SER A 696 -34.78 -11.98 13.13
CA SER A 696 -33.75 -11.51 12.20
C SER A 696 -32.39 -12.17 12.47
N TYR A 697 -31.86 -12.03 13.68
CA TYR A 697 -30.51 -12.52 13.99
C TYR A 697 -30.43 -14.05 14.07
N LYS A 698 -31.36 -14.72 14.78
CA LYS A 698 -31.37 -16.18 14.92
C LYS A 698 -31.48 -16.87 13.55
N PRO A 699 -32.42 -16.51 12.66
CA PRO A 699 -32.49 -17.08 11.31
C PRO A 699 -31.23 -16.81 10.48
N TYR A 700 -30.67 -15.59 10.56
CA TYR A 700 -29.41 -15.25 9.91
C TYR A 700 -28.26 -16.15 10.38
N LYS A 701 -28.13 -16.31 11.70
CA LYS A 701 -27.10 -17.12 12.35
C LYS A 701 -27.19 -18.59 11.93
N GLU A 702 -28.38 -19.18 11.99
CA GLU A 702 -28.63 -20.57 11.62
C GLU A 702 -28.32 -20.80 10.14
N THR A 703 -28.84 -19.94 9.26
CA THR A 703 -28.59 -20.03 7.81
C THR A 703 -27.09 -19.96 7.47
N LEU A 704 -26.35 -19.07 8.13
CA LEU A 704 -24.92 -18.92 7.92
C LEU A 704 -24.14 -20.17 8.33
N ILE A 705 -24.45 -20.73 9.51
CA ILE A 705 -23.81 -21.94 10.02
C ILE A 705 -24.09 -23.12 9.07
N THR A 706 -25.36 -23.36 8.71
CA THR A 706 -25.73 -24.48 7.84
C THR A 706 -25.06 -24.41 6.48
N LYS A 707 -25.00 -23.22 5.86
CA LYS A 707 -24.31 -23.04 4.57
C LYS A 707 -22.80 -23.29 4.69
N ALA A 708 -22.17 -22.81 5.75
CA ALA A 708 -20.74 -23.04 5.99
C ALA A 708 -20.45 -24.52 6.22
N GLU A 709 -21.24 -25.22 7.04
CA GLU A 709 -21.06 -26.65 7.32
C GLU A 709 -21.19 -27.53 6.08
N LEU A 710 -22.15 -27.22 5.20
CA LEU A 710 -22.31 -27.92 3.91
C LEU A 710 -21.05 -27.80 3.05
N ARG A 711 -20.54 -26.57 2.88
CA ARG A 711 -19.31 -26.28 2.11
C ARG A 711 -18.09 -26.98 2.71
N ILE A 712 -17.97 -26.97 4.04
CA ILE A 712 -16.87 -27.60 4.77
C ILE A 712 -16.85 -29.11 4.53
N LYS A 713 -17.99 -29.79 4.70
CA LYS A 713 -18.08 -31.25 4.50
C LYS A 713 -17.73 -31.66 3.07
N GLU A 714 -18.15 -30.87 2.08
CA GLU A 714 -17.80 -31.10 0.68
C GLU A 714 -16.29 -30.96 0.43
N CYS A 715 -15.67 -29.92 0.98
CA CYS A 715 -14.23 -29.70 0.82
C CYS A 715 -13.38 -30.73 1.57
N GLU A 716 -13.81 -31.18 2.75
CA GLU A 716 -13.16 -32.27 3.49
C GLU A 716 -13.17 -33.57 2.68
N LYS A 717 -14.28 -33.87 2.00
CA LYS A 717 -14.37 -35.00 1.07
C LYS A 717 -13.36 -34.89 -0.07
N ILE A 718 -13.29 -33.73 -0.74
CA ILE A 718 -12.35 -33.47 -1.83
C ILE A 718 -10.89 -33.63 -1.37
N TYR A 719 -10.58 -33.12 -0.17
CA TYR A 719 -9.24 -33.23 0.41
C TYR A 719 -8.85 -34.69 0.68
N LEU A 720 -9.77 -35.49 1.24
CA LEU A 720 -9.55 -36.91 1.48
C LEU A 720 -9.31 -37.68 0.17
N GLU A 721 -10.11 -37.44 -0.87
CA GLU A 721 -9.92 -38.04 -2.20
C GLU A 721 -8.56 -37.67 -2.81
N ARG A 722 -8.08 -36.44 -2.58
CA ARG A 722 -6.76 -35.99 -3.04
C ARG A 722 -5.62 -36.69 -2.30
N ILE A 723 -5.71 -36.83 -0.97
CA ILE A 723 -4.73 -37.58 -0.18
C ILE A 723 -4.65 -39.03 -0.68
N GLU A 724 -5.80 -39.67 -0.89
CA GLU A 724 -5.87 -41.04 -1.37
C GLU A 724 -5.19 -41.18 -2.75
N ARG A 725 -5.51 -40.30 -3.69
CA ARG A 725 -4.88 -40.28 -5.03
C ARG A 725 -3.38 -40.04 -4.96
N ASN A 726 -2.92 -39.07 -4.18
CA ASN A 726 -1.49 -38.78 -4.05
C ASN A 726 -0.74 -39.96 -3.40
N SER A 727 -1.37 -40.63 -2.43
CA SER A 727 -0.81 -41.83 -1.81
C SER A 727 -0.67 -42.96 -2.84
N GLN A 728 -1.67 -43.16 -3.71
CA GLN A 728 -1.61 -44.14 -4.80
C GLN A 728 -0.48 -43.81 -5.80
N ILE A 729 -0.29 -42.54 -6.16
CA ILE A 729 0.79 -42.12 -7.07
C ILE A 729 2.16 -42.39 -6.44
N ILE A 730 2.33 -42.07 -5.16
CA ILE A 730 3.57 -42.33 -4.44
C ILE A 730 3.84 -43.83 -4.38
N VAL A 731 2.86 -44.64 -4.00
CA VAL A 731 2.99 -46.11 -3.98
C VAL A 731 3.37 -46.65 -5.37
N ALA A 732 2.68 -46.22 -6.44
CA ALA A 732 3.01 -46.63 -7.80
C ALA A 732 4.42 -46.20 -8.23
N SER A 733 4.89 -45.02 -7.79
CA SER A 733 6.26 -44.57 -8.05
C SER A 733 7.30 -45.43 -7.35
N TYR A 734 7.02 -45.86 -6.11
CA TYR A 734 7.87 -46.78 -5.36
C TYR A 734 7.86 -48.18 -5.95
N GLU A 735 6.70 -48.71 -6.33
CA GLU A 735 6.58 -50.00 -7.02
C GLU A 735 7.37 -50.00 -8.33
N LYS A 736 7.27 -48.92 -9.12
CA LYS A 736 8.05 -48.74 -10.34
C LYS A 736 9.56 -48.68 -10.08
N ALA A 737 9.99 -47.94 -9.06
CA ALA A 737 11.40 -47.87 -8.68
C ALA A 737 11.93 -49.22 -8.19
N ASN A 738 11.10 -49.98 -7.45
CA ASN A 738 11.45 -51.30 -6.95
C ASN A 738 11.53 -52.33 -8.08
N LEU A 739 10.63 -52.27 -9.07
CA LEU A 739 10.71 -53.09 -10.28
C LEU A 739 11.98 -52.80 -11.10
N GLN A 740 12.39 -51.53 -11.21
CA GLN A 740 13.64 -51.16 -11.89
C GLN A 740 14.91 -51.62 -11.14
N LEU A 741 14.85 -51.76 -9.82
CA LEU A 741 15.93 -52.33 -9.01
C LEU A 741 16.00 -53.86 -9.08
N HIS A 742 14.89 -54.51 -9.45
CA HIS A 742 14.76 -55.97 -9.54
C HIS A 742 14.64 -56.51 -10.97
N GLU A 743 14.78 -55.67 -12.00
CA GLU A 743 15.01 -56.15 -13.36
C GLU A 743 16.35 -56.90 -13.40
N PRO A 744 16.38 -58.18 -13.80
CA PRO A 744 17.61 -58.95 -13.87
C PRO A 744 18.51 -58.35 -14.96
N LYS A 745 19.68 -57.85 -14.56
CA LYS A 745 20.81 -57.65 -15.49
C LYS A 745 21.19 -59.02 -16.08
N GLY A 746 20.65 -59.37 -17.23
CA GLY A 746 21.11 -60.55 -17.95
C GLY A 746 20.21 -61.03 -19.07
N ALA A 747 20.25 -60.37 -20.24
CA ALA A 747 20.12 -61.01 -21.55
C ALA A 747 20.44 -60.02 -22.68
N ALA A 748 21.67 -59.53 -22.77
CA ALA A 748 22.18 -58.91 -24.01
C ALA A 748 23.71 -59.00 -24.10
N GLU A 749 24.27 -60.20 -23.86
CA GLU A 749 25.55 -60.57 -24.45
C GLU A 749 25.45 -61.98 -25.03
N ARG A 750 25.19 -62.04 -26.34
CA ARG A 750 25.85 -62.97 -27.27
C ARG A 750 25.54 -62.58 -28.72
N GLY A 751 26.56 -62.08 -29.42
CA GLY A 751 26.76 -62.40 -30.84
C GLY A 751 26.83 -61.26 -31.86
N MET A 752 28.05 -60.74 -32.06
CA MET A 752 28.64 -60.27 -33.33
C MET A 752 28.03 -59.06 -34.10
N SER A 753 28.75 -57.94 -34.16
CA SER A 753 29.79 -57.69 -35.19
C SER A 753 30.25 -56.22 -35.22
N VAL A 754 31.48 -55.98 -34.74
CA VAL A 754 32.61 -55.26 -35.39
C VAL A 754 32.42 -53.87 -36.05
N LYS A 755 33.34 -52.96 -35.66
CA LYS A 755 33.75 -51.62 -36.19
C LYS A 755 33.00 -50.41 -35.61
N ASP A 756 33.60 -49.37 -35.02
CA ASP A 756 34.98 -48.83 -35.01
C ASP A 756 35.26 -48.14 -33.63
N GLN A 757 36.36 -48.48 -32.93
CA GLN A 757 37.59 -47.69 -32.69
C GLN A 757 37.39 -46.38 -31.89
N LEU A 758 37.80 -46.30 -30.60
CA LEU A 758 39.16 -46.07 -30.01
C LEU A 758 39.59 -44.58 -30.14
N VAL A 759 40.15 -43.84 -29.18
CA VAL A 759 41.21 -44.08 -28.15
C VAL A 759 41.24 -42.79 -27.26
N MET A 760 41.26 -42.86 -25.92
CA MET A 760 42.43 -42.77 -25.01
C MET A 760 43.39 -41.59 -25.32
N ASP A 761 43.91 -40.78 -24.39
CA ASP A 761 44.78 -41.17 -23.29
C ASP A 761 45.25 -39.94 -22.46
N GLN A 762 45.77 -40.25 -21.26
CA GLN A 762 46.88 -39.63 -20.53
C GLN A 762 46.72 -38.61 -19.38
N GLU A 763 47.49 -38.96 -18.34
CA GLU A 763 47.72 -38.43 -16.99
C GLU A 763 48.62 -37.18 -16.98
N GLN A 764 48.50 -36.34 -15.92
CA GLN A 764 49.66 -35.91 -15.11
C GLN A 764 49.27 -35.16 -13.83
N GLU A 765 50.09 -35.37 -12.79
CA GLU A 765 49.99 -34.95 -11.39
C GLU A 765 50.21 -33.45 -11.12
N GLY A 766 49.70 -32.95 -9.97
CA GLY A 766 50.09 -31.67 -9.36
C GLY A 766 49.26 -31.29 -8.12
N GLU A 767 49.94 -31.03 -7.00
CA GLU A 767 49.45 -30.83 -5.62
C GLU A 767 48.55 -29.60 -5.35
N HIS A 768 47.74 -29.72 -4.28
CA HIS A 768 46.76 -28.82 -3.62
C HIS A 768 47.30 -27.44 -3.11
N PRO A 769 46.50 -26.48 -2.55
CA PRO A 769 45.08 -26.52 -2.13
C PRO A 769 44.19 -25.29 -2.45
N ASP A 770 42.90 -25.46 -2.13
CA ASP A 770 41.91 -24.46 -1.69
C ASP A 770 41.10 -23.61 -2.70
N THR A 771 39.89 -24.17 -2.92
CA THR A 771 38.58 -23.53 -3.19
C THR A 771 38.43 -22.73 -4.49
N PRO A 772 37.59 -23.22 -5.41
CA PRO A 772 36.23 -22.66 -5.44
C PRO A 772 35.13 -23.61 -5.98
N LEU A 773 33.88 -23.14 -5.89
CA LEU A 773 32.72 -23.56 -6.69
C LEU A 773 32.23 -25.02 -6.56
N LYS A 774 31.13 -25.22 -5.82
CA LYS A 774 30.16 -26.27 -6.15
C LYS A 774 29.08 -25.69 -7.06
N SER A 775 29.31 -25.82 -8.35
CA SER A 775 28.28 -25.89 -9.37
C SER A 775 27.37 -27.09 -9.11
N PHE A 776 26.07 -26.89 -9.23
CA PHE A 776 25.07 -27.96 -9.33
C PHE A 776 25.31 -28.78 -10.61
N ALA A 777 26.01 -29.89 -10.48
CA ALA A 777 25.98 -30.99 -11.44
C ALA A 777 26.09 -32.29 -10.63
N GLY A 778 25.03 -33.09 -10.63
CA GLY A 778 24.97 -34.33 -9.84
C GLY A 778 23.56 -34.86 -9.58
N LEU A 779 22.69 -34.84 -10.59
CA LEU A 779 21.65 -35.89 -10.71
C LEU A 779 22.40 -37.14 -11.17
N ASN A 780 22.68 -38.06 -10.24
CA ASN A 780 22.88 -39.50 -10.43
C ASN A 780 23.77 -40.06 -9.30
N GLU A 781 23.22 -40.18 -8.09
CA GLU A 781 23.62 -41.25 -7.17
C GLU A 781 22.37 -42.08 -6.83
N PRO A 782 22.42 -43.42 -6.93
CA PRO A 782 21.31 -44.25 -6.53
C PRO A 782 21.17 -44.21 -5.00
N LEU A 783 20.05 -43.66 -4.53
CA LEU A 783 19.61 -43.73 -3.14
C LEU A 783 19.51 -45.19 -2.71
N ASN A 784 20.52 -45.66 -1.98
CA ASN A 784 20.54 -47.01 -1.41
C ASN A 784 19.68 -47.02 -0.14
N VAL A 785 18.36 -47.06 -0.31
CA VAL A 785 17.40 -47.13 0.81
C VAL A 785 17.35 -48.57 1.32
N LYS A 786 17.77 -48.79 2.57
CA LYS A 786 17.72 -50.11 3.21
C LYS A 786 16.25 -50.49 3.44
N ALA A 787 15.87 -51.73 3.16
CA ALA A 787 14.49 -52.26 3.32
C ALA A 787 13.87 -52.04 4.72
N LYS A 788 14.69 -51.78 5.75
CA LYS A 788 14.24 -51.44 7.11
C LYS A 788 13.59 -50.05 7.21
N ASP A 789 14.01 -49.09 6.39
CA ASP A 789 13.46 -47.72 6.36
C ASP A 789 12.11 -47.66 5.63
N ILE A 790 11.91 -48.57 4.67
CA ILE A 790 10.66 -48.74 3.92
C ILE A 790 9.53 -49.28 4.83
N ASN A 791 9.82 -50.30 5.65
CA ASN A 791 8.86 -50.83 6.61
C ASN A 791 8.54 -49.83 7.74
N HIS A 792 9.51 -49.00 8.12
CA HIS A 792 9.28 -47.94 9.11
C HIS A 792 8.32 -46.86 8.59
N HIS A 793 8.52 -46.37 7.36
CA HIS A 793 7.64 -45.39 6.73
C HIS A 793 6.24 -45.92 6.44
N MET A 794 6.12 -47.19 6.01
CA MET A 794 4.83 -47.85 5.85
C MET A 794 4.08 -47.94 7.19
N SER A 795 4.75 -48.30 8.29
CA SER A 795 4.10 -48.40 9.62
C SER A 795 3.56 -47.05 10.13
N GLN A 796 4.25 -45.95 9.82
CA GLN A 796 3.82 -44.59 10.18
C GLN A 796 2.60 -44.15 9.35
N PHE A 797 2.54 -44.51 8.08
CA PHE A 797 1.41 -44.20 7.19
C PHE A 797 0.14 -44.96 7.57
N THR A 798 0.24 -46.25 7.88
CA THR A 798 -0.90 -47.06 8.36
C THR A 798 -1.40 -46.56 9.72
N GLY A 799 -0.50 -46.07 10.57
CA GLY A 799 -0.84 -45.47 11.87
C GLY A 799 -1.67 -44.17 11.74
N VAL A 800 -1.36 -43.33 10.76
CA VAL A 800 -2.12 -42.10 10.49
C VAL A 800 -3.51 -42.41 9.93
N VAL A 801 -3.62 -43.35 8.99
CA VAL A 801 -4.91 -43.79 8.43
C VAL A 801 -5.81 -44.44 9.50
N ALA A 802 -5.21 -45.21 10.42
CA ALA A 802 -5.93 -45.80 11.56
C ALA A 802 -6.43 -44.75 12.56
N GLN A 803 -5.63 -43.72 12.88
CA GLN A 803 -6.06 -42.62 13.75
C GLN A 803 -7.20 -41.78 13.14
N ILE A 804 -7.23 -41.65 11.82
CA ILE A 804 -8.31 -40.96 11.09
C ILE A 804 -9.61 -41.78 11.13
N LYS A 805 -9.56 -43.11 10.92
CA LYS A 805 -10.73 -44.00 11.06
C LYS A 805 -11.31 -44.01 12.48
N ILE A 806 -10.45 -43.95 13.50
CA ILE A 806 -10.88 -43.88 14.90
C ILE A 806 -11.60 -42.55 15.20
N ARG A 807 -11.21 -41.43 14.56
CA ARG A 807 -11.92 -40.15 14.70
C ARG A 807 -13.30 -40.18 14.03
N GLN A 808 -13.44 -40.80 12.86
CA GLN A 808 -14.72 -40.96 12.18
C GLN A 808 -15.71 -41.81 12.99
N GLN A 809 -15.25 -42.90 13.62
CA GLN A 809 -16.10 -43.73 14.49
C GLN A 809 -16.55 -43.03 15.78
N LYS A 810 -15.83 -42.00 16.23
CA LYS A 810 -16.17 -41.22 17.43
C LYS A 810 -17.23 -40.15 17.15
N GLU A 811 -17.29 -39.62 15.93
CA GLU A 811 -18.33 -38.66 15.52
C GLU A 811 -19.67 -39.35 15.18
N ASP A 812 -19.64 -40.59 14.68
CA ASP A 812 -20.87 -41.36 14.41
C ASP A 812 -21.56 -41.89 15.69
N SER A 813 -20.86 -41.93 16.84
CA SER A 813 -21.40 -42.40 18.13
C SER A 813 -21.97 -41.29 19.03
N GLU A 814 -21.85 -40.01 18.66
CA GLU A 814 -22.41 -38.86 19.43
C GLU A 814 -23.77 -38.37 18.92
N LYS A 815 -24.47 -39.11 18.05
CA LYS A 815 -25.93 -38.94 17.86
C LYS A 815 -26.70 -39.64 19.00
N ILE A 816 -26.74 -39.01 20.17
CA ILE A 816 -27.64 -39.43 21.26
C ILE A 816 -28.82 -38.46 21.37
N ASP A 817 -29.98 -39.10 21.34
CA ASP A 817 -31.36 -38.63 21.49
C ASP A 817 -31.56 -37.69 22.68
N TYR A 818 -32.24 -36.55 22.45
CA TYR A 818 -32.71 -35.66 23.52
C TYR A 818 -34.24 -35.60 23.49
N GLU A 819 -34.88 -36.72 23.83
CA GLU A 819 -36.21 -36.71 24.45
C GLU A 819 -36.10 -37.21 25.90
N GLY A 820 -36.57 -36.37 26.83
CA GLY A 820 -37.00 -36.81 28.16
C GLY A 820 -35.93 -36.85 29.26
N SER A 821 -35.85 -35.80 30.07
CA SER A 821 -36.24 -35.94 31.50
C SER A 821 -36.15 -34.62 32.25
N SER A 822 -37.17 -34.44 33.07
CA SER A 822 -37.56 -33.28 33.85
C SER A 822 -36.68 -33.00 35.07
N LEU A 823 -36.54 -31.70 35.37
CA LEU A 823 -36.61 -31.07 36.71
C LEU A 823 -36.18 -31.90 37.93
N LYS A 824 -35.17 -31.38 38.65
CA LYS A 824 -35.25 -31.21 40.11
C LYS A 824 -34.33 -30.07 40.57
N ILE A 825 -34.99 -29.03 41.06
CA ILE A 825 -34.42 -27.91 41.83
C ILE A 825 -34.07 -28.42 43.24
N LYS A 826 -32.96 -27.95 43.83
CA LYS A 826 -32.88 -27.66 45.27
C LYS A 826 -31.70 -26.73 45.61
N HIS A 827 -32.10 -25.58 46.16
CA HIS A 827 -31.42 -24.52 46.94
C HIS A 827 -30.18 -23.83 46.38
#